data_AF-A0A3N4PFY4-F1
#
_entry.id   AF-A0A3N4PFY4-F1
#
_cell.length_a   1.000
_cell.length_b   1.000
_cell.length_c   1.000
_cell.angle_alpha   90.00
_cell.angle_beta   90.00
_cell.angle_gamma   90.00
#
_symmetry.space_group_name_H-M   'P 1'
#
loop_
_entity.id
_entity.type
_entity.pdbx_description
1 polymer ?
#
loop_
_entity_poly.entity_id
_entity_poly.type
_entity_poly.pdbx_seq_one_letter_code
_entity_poly.pdbx_strand_id
1 'polypeptide(L)'
;MRASLRPVLTHRLLWSFIGVTALSCLIWILGPLWSWGETRPLEPALPRQLTVGLLFFVWVLFQFIPSLYRAWFNSKLLTNLQQSSPEDLSDRQATEELLTQRFSEALGQLKRTPFNRNSNSRWLARFQSNYLYQLPWYLVMGAPGAGKTTALLNAGLDFPLTDSVGKTAIRGVGGTRHCDWWFTDRAVLIDTAGRYTLQESQRARDAGEWRSFINLLKRYRTRQPINGVIMTLSVADLLSESAETRFAQANAMRSRMSELHQQTGIHFPVYVMVTKTDLLKGFMGYFGALEKRQRDAVWGFTFPWEPAKSHKDEWHRSFNQQFHRLEQQLQQQLGHKMAQERDLSQRADCFLFPQEFASLRPLLNEYLDVVFSSQQEPVAWSARGLFFTSGTQEGLPFDRIMGELSRKLQLPQTSGQTIAAWDSVNRNSPIPGNKGQSFFIRDLLSDLVFRESGLAGSNRRWEYRNQLFHWIGYGVLAGGLAIASGLWLISFFQNQRYLSQVADRIPAIAAQSQQVIHQPADNIFDLLPFLNNLVKLPLSDHFSLDNPPVTMRAGLYRGNQVSDAAWALYQNALKSLLLPRVAQQITNLLRNDRGEDNEYSRNALRAYQMLYQPRNYDGEFLRAWLMQNLQRSLPENVSARDLQQLDWHLSQLLDQQIQSSPYARDNALMMRKLAENLKNAGRESRALVVMPAADAQRLTTHSK
;
A
#
# COMPACT_ATOMS: atom_id res chain seq x y z
N MET A 1 -18.28 -18.45 -17.38
CA MET A 1 -18.13 -17.00 -17.07
C MET A 1 -18.12 -16.69 -15.56
N ARG A 2 -17.55 -17.55 -14.68
CA ARG A 2 -17.57 -17.38 -13.20
C ARG A 2 -16.19 -17.43 -12.51
N ALA A 3 -15.08 -17.38 -13.26
CA ALA A 3 -13.73 -17.59 -12.71
C ALA A 3 -12.85 -16.32 -12.54
N SER A 4 -13.29 -15.13 -12.94
CA SER A 4 -12.42 -13.93 -12.94
C SER A 4 -12.53 -13.03 -11.71
N LEU A 5 -13.48 -13.24 -10.80
CA LEU A 5 -13.73 -12.30 -9.68
C LEU A 5 -12.88 -12.56 -8.43
N ARG A 6 -12.43 -13.80 -8.18
CA ARG A 6 -11.60 -14.14 -7.02
C ARG A 6 -10.27 -13.36 -6.93
N PRO A 7 -9.47 -13.20 -8.00
CA PRO A 7 -8.21 -12.46 -7.90
C PRO A 7 -8.42 -10.94 -7.70
N VAL A 8 -9.54 -10.39 -8.20
CA VAL A 8 -9.92 -8.99 -8.02
C VAL A 8 -10.34 -8.73 -6.56
N LEU A 9 -11.12 -9.64 -5.98
CA LEU A 9 -11.55 -9.60 -4.57
C LEU A 9 -10.39 -9.82 -3.58
N THR A 10 -9.26 -10.37 -3.98
CA THR A 10 -8.08 -10.53 -3.11
C THR A 10 -7.04 -9.40 -3.28
N HIS A 11 -7.29 -8.43 -4.16
CA HIS A 11 -6.31 -7.41 -4.48
C HIS A 11 -6.23 -6.32 -3.40
N ARG A 12 -5.06 -6.13 -2.80
CA ARG A 12 -4.83 -5.15 -1.72
C ARG A 12 -5.20 -3.72 -2.09
N LEU A 13 -4.98 -3.31 -3.34
CA LEU A 13 -5.38 -1.98 -3.83
C LEU A 13 -6.90 -1.81 -3.92
N LEU A 14 -7.64 -2.89 -4.18
CA LEU A 14 -9.09 -2.83 -4.28
C LEU A 14 -9.69 -2.58 -2.90
N TRP A 15 -9.23 -3.30 -1.87
CA TRP A 15 -9.68 -3.08 -0.50
C TRP A 15 -9.24 -1.71 0.06
N SER A 16 -8.04 -1.23 -0.26
CA SER A 16 -7.62 0.11 0.17
C SER A 16 -8.41 1.21 -0.55
N PHE A 17 -8.69 1.04 -1.85
CA PHE A 17 -9.55 1.95 -2.61
C PHE A 17 -10.98 1.96 -2.09
N ILE A 18 -11.57 0.80 -1.83
CA ILE A 18 -12.89 0.66 -1.21
C ILE A 18 -12.91 1.33 0.16
N GLY A 19 -11.87 1.13 0.98
CA GLY A 19 -11.76 1.77 2.30
C GLY A 19 -11.69 3.30 2.22
N VAL A 20 -10.87 3.86 1.33
CA VAL A 20 -10.77 5.31 1.12
C VAL A 20 -12.06 5.88 0.54
N THR A 21 -12.71 5.16 -0.37
CA THR A 21 -14.01 5.57 -0.94
C THR A 21 -15.10 5.55 0.11
N ALA A 22 -15.17 4.51 0.95
CA ALA A 22 -16.11 4.42 2.06
C ALA A 22 -15.88 5.54 3.08
N LEU A 23 -14.63 5.83 3.43
CA LEU A 23 -14.28 6.95 4.32
C LEU A 23 -14.62 8.31 3.71
N SER A 24 -14.45 8.46 2.38
CA SER A 24 -14.83 9.67 1.65
C SER A 24 -16.34 9.87 1.63
N CYS A 25 -17.12 8.80 1.40
CA CYS A 25 -18.58 8.84 1.53
C CYS A 25 -19.01 9.21 2.95
N LEU A 26 -18.33 8.67 3.96
CA LEU A 26 -18.59 8.95 5.36
C LEU A 26 -18.32 10.43 5.69
N ILE A 27 -17.21 11.00 5.22
CA ILE A 27 -16.91 12.43 5.33
C ILE A 27 -17.93 13.28 4.55
N TRP A 28 -18.42 12.80 3.41
CA TRP A 28 -19.41 13.54 2.62
C TRP A 28 -20.77 13.64 3.33
N ILE A 29 -21.19 12.55 3.99
CA ILE A 29 -22.47 12.43 4.70
C ILE A 29 -22.40 13.06 6.10
N LEU A 30 -21.34 12.79 6.86
CA LEU A 30 -21.20 13.22 8.26
C LEU A 30 -20.41 14.52 8.42
N GLY A 31 -19.66 14.95 7.40
CA GLY A 31 -18.90 16.20 7.42
C GLY A 31 -19.72 17.44 7.76
N PRO A 32 -20.93 17.64 7.18
CA PRO A 32 -21.77 18.79 7.52
C PRO A 32 -22.26 18.80 8.97
N LEU A 33 -22.30 17.63 9.61
CA LEU A 33 -22.72 17.46 11.00
C LEU A 33 -21.56 17.67 11.98
N TRP A 34 -20.32 17.81 11.49
CA TRP A 34 -19.15 18.02 12.32
C TRP A 34 -18.92 19.52 12.57
N SER A 35 -19.17 19.94 13.81
CA SER A 35 -18.94 21.30 14.30
C SER A 35 -17.75 21.36 15.25
N TRP A 36 -16.84 22.31 15.04
CA TRP A 36 -15.79 22.66 15.99
C TRP A 36 -16.06 24.07 16.52
N GLY A 37 -16.45 24.18 17.79
CA GLY A 37 -16.91 25.47 18.35
C GLY A 37 -18.14 25.98 17.58
N GLU A 38 -18.08 27.22 17.10
CA GLU A 38 -19.09 27.85 16.25
C GLU A 38 -18.86 27.64 14.74
N THR A 39 -17.69 27.11 14.36
CA THR A 39 -17.36 26.89 12.95
C THR A 39 -17.73 25.47 12.52
N ARG A 40 -18.41 25.35 11.38
CA ARG A 40 -18.65 24.07 10.69
C ARG A 40 -17.73 23.98 9.47
N PRO A 41 -16.44 23.66 9.67
CA PRO A 41 -15.45 23.73 8.59
C PRO A 41 -15.78 22.80 7.41
N LEU A 42 -16.54 21.73 7.63
CA LEU A 42 -16.95 20.78 6.59
C LEU A 42 -18.42 20.94 6.11
N GLU A 43 -19.13 21.97 6.55
CA GLU A 43 -20.47 22.29 6.02
C GLU A 43 -20.39 22.83 4.58
N PRO A 44 -19.47 23.76 4.22
CA PRO A 44 -19.34 24.20 2.84
C PRO A 44 -18.84 23.07 1.94
N ALA A 45 -19.23 23.10 0.65
CA ALA A 45 -18.85 22.06 -0.31
C ALA A 45 -17.33 22.04 -0.59
N LEU A 46 -16.69 23.20 -0.58
CA LEU A 46 -15.28 23.39 -0.96
C LEU A 46 -14.31 22.70 0.04
N PRO A 47 -14.41 22.89 1.37
CA PRO A 47 -13.58 22.19 2.34
C PRO A 47 -13.80 20.66 2.34
N ARG A 48 -15.03 20.19 2.08
CA ARG A 48 -15.32 18.75 1.91
C ARG A 48 -14.62 18.19 0.69
N GLN A 49 -14.70 18.87 -0.45
CA GLN A 49 -13.99 18.48 -1.67
C GLN A 49 -12.47 18.47 -1.44
N LEU A 50 -11.92 19.47 -0.75
CA LEU A 50 -10.51 19.52 -0.39
C LEU A 50 -10.09 18.40 0.55
N THR A 51 -10.92 18.04 1.53
CA THR A 51 -10.64 16.97 2.50
C THR A 51 -10.68 15.60 1.83
N VAL A 52 -11.69 15.34 0.99
CA VAL A 52 -11.78 14.12 0.17
C VAL A 52 -10.61 14.05 -0.81
N GLY A 53 -10.30 15.18 -1.49
CA GLY A 53 -9.16 15.30 -2.39
C GLY A 53 -7.83 15.03 -1.69
N LEU A 54 -7.64 15.55 -0.48
CA LEU A 54 -6.46 15.28 0.36
C LEU A 54 -6.37 13.81 0.75
N LEU A 55 -7.50 13.16 1.08
CA LEU A 55 -7.54 11.75 1.44
C LEU A 55 -7.12 10.86 0.28
N PHE A 56 -7.64 11.12 -0.92
CA PHE A 56 -7.20 10.46 -2.14
C PHE A 56 -5.75 10.80 -2.48
N PHE A 57 -5.32 12.05 -2.31
CA PHE A 57 -3.95 12.47 -2.53
C PHE A 57 -2.96 11.73 -1.62
N VAL A 58 -3.26 11.64 -0.32
CA VAL A 58 -2.47 10.89 0.68
C VAL A 58 -2.48 9.40 0.36
N TRP A 59 -3.62 8.82 -0.03
CA TRP A 59 -3.69 7.42 -0.46
C TRP A 59 -2.81 7.17 -1.69
N VAL A 60 -2.88 8.02 -2.72
CA VAL A 60 -1.99 7.97 -3.88
C VAL A 60 -0.54 8.11 -3.45
N LEU A 61 -0.22 9.06 -2.56
CA LEU A 61 1.13 9.24 -2.00
C LEU A 61 1.63 7.96 -1.34
N PHE A 62 0.84 7.30 -0.49
CA PHE A 62 1.23 6.04 0.16
C PHE A 62 1.46 4.89 -0.83
N GLN A 63 0.80 4.89 -1.99
CA GLN A 63 1.06 3.92 -3.07
C GLN A 63 2.31 4.29 -3.88
N PHE A 64 2.52 5.57 -4.14
CA PHE A 64 3.58 6.07 -5.01
C PHE A 64 4.91 6.27 -4.27
N ILE A 65 4.92 6.71 -3.00
CA ILE A 65 6.14 6.93 -2.19
C ILE A 65 7.03 5.69 -2.16
N PRO A 66 6.54 4.46 -1.88
CA PRO A 66 7.40 3.29 -1.93
C PRO A 66 8.00 3.05 -3.32
N SER A 67 7.26 3.36 -4.39
CA SER A 67 7.74 3.20 -5.78
C SER A 67 8.76 4.27 -6.17
N LEU A 68 8.53 5.52 -5.78
CA LEU A 68 9.40 6.67 -6.01
C LEU A 68 10.63 6.61 -5.12
N TYR A 69 10.51 6.20 -3.86
CA TYR A 69 11.63 5.95 -2.96
C TYR A 69 12.52 4.82 -3.50
N ARG A 70 11.93 3.73 -4.01
CA ARG A 70 12.69 2.67 -4.69
C ARG A 70 13.36 3.20 -5.97
N ALA A 71 12.68 4.02 -6.76
CA ALA A 71 13.23 4.60 -8.00
C ALA A 71 14.33 5.65 -7.75
N TRP A 72 14.13 6.53 -6.78
CA TRP A 72 15.05 7.60 -6.38
C TRP A 72 16.26 7.07 -5.62
N PHE A 73 16.07 6.09 -4.73
CA PHE A 73 17.19 5.40 -4.09
C PHE A 73 18.03 4.69 -5.14
N ASN A 74 17.41 4.02 -6.12
CA ASN A 74 18.13 3.41 -7.25
C ASN A 74 18.89 4.45 -8.10
N SER A 75 18.37 5.67 -8.29
CA SER A 75 19.07 6.72 -9.06
C SER A 75 20.19 7.39 -8.27
N LYS A 76 20.02 7.61 -6.96
CA LYS A 76 21.02 8.28 -6.09
C LYS A 76 22.27 7.43 -5.86
N LEU A 77 22.17 6.13 -6.09
CA LEU A 77 23.30 5.20 -5.99
C LEU A 77 24.19 5.19 -7.22
N LEU A 78 23.61 5.42 -8.39
CA LEU A 78 24.39 5.64 -9.60
C LEU A 78 25.19 6.95 -9.52
N THR A 79 24.67 7.94 -8.78
CA THR A 79 25.32 9.24 -8.57
C THR A 79 26.34 9.23 -7.42
N ASN A 80 26.07 8.54 -6.32
CA ASN A 80 27.00 8.45 -5.19
C ASN A 80 28.26 7.61 -5.48
N LEU A 81 28.24 6.76 -6.53
CA LEU A 81 29.43 6.06 -7.01
C LEU A 81 30.38 6.96 -7.82
N GLN A 82 29.94 8.15 -8.26
CA GLN A 82 30.78 9.07 -9.04
C GLN A 82 31.54 10.12 -8.20
N GLN A 83 31.41 10.12 -6.87
CA GLN A 83 31.93 11.20 -6.02
C GLN A 83 32.86 10.77 -4.86
N SER A 84 33.49 9.59 -4.92
CA SER A 84 34.42 9.17 -3.87
C SER A 84 35.84 8.98 -4.40
N SER A 85 36.78 9.86 -4.03
CA SER A 85 38.26 9.71 -4.10
C SER A 85 38.96 10.86 -3.35
N PRO A 86 40.24 10.74 -2.89
CA PRO A 86 41.21 9.62 -2.89
C PRO A 86 41.69 9.28 -1.44
N GLU A 87 42.52 8.29 -1.06
CA GLU A 87 43.75 7.66 -1.58
C GLU A 87 43.88 6.18 -1.09
N ASP A 88 44.74 5.38 -1.75
CA ASP A 88 45.17 3.97 -1.48
C ASP A 88 44.30 2.74 -1.88
N LEU A 89 43.19 2.90 -2.61
CA LEU A 89 42.25 1.80 -2.98
C LEU A 89 41.92 1.66 -4.48
N SER A 90 42.75 2.20 -5.37
CA SER A 90 42.46 2.38 -6.81
C SER A 90 42.07 1.11 -7.59
N ASP A 91 42.65 -0.05 -7.26
CA ASP A 91 42.30 -1.30 -7.95
C ASP A 91 40.98 -1.91 -7.46
N ARG A 92 40.65 -1.83 -6.16
CA ARG A 92 39.44 -2.47 -5.60
C ARG A 92 38.17 -1.72 -5.96
N GLN A 93 38.23 -0.39 -5.94
CA GLN A 93 37.09 0.47 -6.29
C GLN A 93 36.74 0.35 -7.78
N ALA A 94 37.74 0.31 -8.65
CA ALA A 94 37.54 0.10 -10.09
C ALA A 94 36.81 -1.23 -10.39
N THR A 95 37.13 -2.32 -9.67
CA THR A 95 36.45 -3.60 -9.87
C THR A 95 35.03 -3.63 -9.30
N GLU A 96 34.78 -2.98 -8.15
CA GLU A 96 33.44 -2.85 -7.58
C GLU A 96 32.52 -1.97 -8.43
N GLU A 97 33.06 -0.89 -9.01
CA GLU A 97 32.36 -0.06 -9.98
C GLU A 97 32.02 -0.85 -11.24
N LEU A 98 32.96 -1.63 -11.78
CA LEU A 98 32.71 -2.48 -12.95
C LEU A 98 31.63 -3.54 -12.69
N LEU A 99 31.66 -4.19 -11.52
CA LEU A 99 30.63 -5.15 -11.10
C LEU A 99 29.26 -4.47 -10.97
N THR A 100 29.22 -3.28 -10.38
CA THR A 100 27.98 -2.52 -10.20
C THR A 100 27.43 -2.02 -11.54
N GLN A 101 28.30 -1.58 -12.45
CA GLN A 101 27.95 -1.16 -13.80
C GLN A 101 27.33 -2.33 -14.58
N ARG A 102 28.01 -3.48 -14.62
CA ARG A 102 27.49 -4.71 -15.27
C ARG A 102 26.16 -5.15 -14.66
N PHE A 103 26.03 -5.08 -13.33
CA PHE A 103 24.78 -5.39 -12.64
C PHE A 103 23.66 -4.44 -13.05
N SER A 104 23.93 -3.13 -13.12
CA SER A 104 22.94 -2.13 -13.50
C SER A 104 22.52 -2.26 -14.96
N GLU A 105 23.44 -2.60 -15.85
CA GLU A 105 23.18 -2.87 -17.26
C GLU A 105 22.30 -4.11 -17.43
N ALA A 106 22.66 -5.21 -16.74
CA ALA A 106 21.90 -6.44 -16.67
C ALA A 106 20.46 -6.20 -16.16
N LEU A 107 20.29 -5.37 -15.12
CA LEU A 107 18.97 -4.95 -14.64
C LEU A 107 18.21 -4.07 -15.63
N GLY A 108 18.90 -3.17 -16.33
CA GLY A 108 18.34 -2.31 -17.36
C GLY A 108 17.76 -3.13 -18.51
N GLN A 109 18.46 -4.20 -18.90
CA GLN A 109 17.98 -5.17 -19.90
C GLN A 109 16.73 -5.91 -19.39
N LEU A 110 16.78 -6.47 -18.18
CA LEU A 110 15.63 -7.16 -17.56
C LEU A 110 14.37 -6.27 -17.49
N LYS A 111 14.53 -4.95 -17.28
CA LYS A 111 13.42 -3.98 -17.23
C LYS A 111 12.83 -3.67 -18.61
N ARG A 112 13.64 -3.72 -19.67
CA ARG A 112 13.24 -3.37 -21.04
C ARG A 112 12.60 -4.54 -21.78
N THR A 113 12.89 -5.77 -21.38
CA THR A 113 12.34 -6.97 -22.03
C THR A 113 10.93 -7.27 -21.51
N PRO A 114 9.89 -7.24 -22.37
CA PRO A 114 8.59 -7.79 -22.01
C PRO A 114 8.70 -9.32 -22.02
N PHE A 115 9.06 -9.93 -20.88
CA PHE A 115 9.01 -11.39 -20.77
C PHE A 115 7.58 -11.86 -21.02
N ASN A 116 7.45 -12.73 -22.02
CA ASN A 116 6.20 -13.12 -22.67
C ASN A 116 5.17 -13.61 -21.63
N ARG A 117 4.04 -12.91 -21.51
CA ARG A 117 2.94 -13.24 -20.60
C ARG A 117 1.72 -13.66 -21.41
N ASN A 118 1.40 -14.95 -21.32
CA ASN A 118 0.13 -15.54 -21.73
C ASN A 118 -1.04 -15.15 -20.77
N SER A 119 -1.10 -13.89 -20.33
CA SER A 119 -2.12 -13.42 -19.37
C SER A 119 -2.74 -12.11 -19.87
N ASN A 120 -4.04 -12.16 -20.16
CA ASN A 120 -4.89 -11.15 -20.80
C ASN A 120 -5.07 -9.80 -20.05
N SER A 121 -4.20 -9.43 -19.13
CA SER A 121 -4.34 -8.19 -18.33
C SER A 121 -3.11 -7.29 -18.43
N ARG A 122 -2.97 -6.62 -19.60
CA ARG A 122 -1.94 -5.60 -19.88
C ARG A 122 -1.94 -4.41 -18.90
N TRP A 123 -3.08 -4.08 -18.31
CA TRP A 123 -3.21 -2.93 -17.40
C TRP A 123 -2.74 -3.21 -15.96
N LEU A 124 -2.86 -4.46 -15.48
CA LEU A 124 -2.40 -4.88 -14.15
C LEU A 124 -0.88 -5.13 -14.08
N ALA A 125 -0.23 -5.38 -15.22
CA ALA A 125 1.21 -5.63 -15.28
C ALA A 125 2.05 -4.39 -14.91
N ARG A 126 1.54 -3.17 -15.16
CA ARG A 126 2.23 -1.91 -14.82
C ARG A 126 2.29 -1.64 -13.32
N PHE A 127 1.37 -2.22 -12.54
CA PHE A 127 1.32 -2.11 -11.08
C PHE A 127 2.06 -3.25 -10.35
N GLN A 128 2.45 -4.34 -11.04
CA GLN A 128 3.23 -5.44 -10.49
C GLN A 128 4.73 -5.25 -10.79
N SER A 129 5.31 -4.20 -10.22
CA SER A 129 6.69 -3.76 -10.42
C SER A 129 7.76 -4.65 -9.74
N ASN A 130 7.63 -5.98 -9.80
CA ASN A 130 8.67 -6.89 -9.33
C ASN A 130 9.23 -7.69 -10.51
N TYR A 131 9.60 -7.01 -11.59
CA TYR A 131 10.36 -7.58 -12.73
C TYR A 131 11.56 -8.40 -12.24
N LEU A 132 12.19 -7.95 -11.15
CA LEU A 132 13.27 -8.66 -10.46
C LEU A 132 12.90 -10.07 -10.02
N TYR A 133 11.68 -10.31 -9.50
CA TYR A 133 11.25 -11.62 -8.99
C TYR A 133 10.43 -12.45 -9.98
N GLN A 134 10.28 -11.99 -11.23
CA GLN A 134 9.57 -12.74 -12.27
C GLN A 134 10.39 -13.93 -12.77
N LEU A 135 11.71 -13.77 -12.82
CA LEU A 135 12.64 -14.85 -13.16
C LEU A 135 13.43 -15.30 -11.92
N PRO A 136 13.61 -16.61 -11.72
CA PRO A 136 14.50 -17.14 -10.71
C PRO A 136 15.96 -16.92 -11.07
N TRP A 137 16.78 -16.67 -10.06
CA TRP A 137 18.21 -16.38 -10.21
C TRP A 137 19.04 -17.54 -9.67
N TYR A 138 19.85 -18.17 -10.51
CA TYR A 138 20.74 -19.26 -10.11
C TYR A 138 22.19 -18.85 -10.24
N LEU A 139 22.97 -19.23 -9.24
CA LEU A 139 24.40 -18.96 -9.20
C LEU A 139 25.15 -20.22 -9.65
N VAL A 140 25.98 -20.11 -10.69
CA VAL A 140 26.80 -21.22 -11.20
C VAL A 140 28.19 -21.13 -10.60
N MET A 141 28.59 -22.13 -9.82
CA MET A 141 29.87 -22.17 -9.10
C MET A 141 30.63 -23.47 -9.36
N GLY A 142 31.95 -23.39 -9.49
CA GLY A 142 32.86 -24.53 -9.54
C GLY A 142 34.24 -24.13 -10.04
N ALA A 143 35.19 -25.06 -9.99
CA ALA A 143 36.59 -24.83 -10.31
C ALA A 143 36.82 -24.13 -11.67
N PRO A 144 37.91 -23.36 -11.84
CA PRO A 144 38.35 -22.87 -13.15
C PRO A 144 38.43 -24.04 -14.15
N GLY A 145 37.92 -23.84 -15.36
CA GLY A 145 37.94 -24.90 -16.37
C GLY A 145 36.93 -26.03 -16.17
N ALA A 146 36.09 -26.02 -15.12
CA ALA A 146 35.06 -27.06 -14.89
C ALA A 146 33.89 -27.05 -15.92
N GLY A 147 34.00 -26.31 -17.02
CA GLY A 147 33.00 -26.32 -18.09
C GLY A 147 31.73 -25.49 -17.84
N LYS A 148 31.71 -24.59 -16.84
CA LYS A 148 30.56 -23.72 -16.51
C LYS A 148 30.02 -22.96 -17.73
N THR A 149 30.83 -22.07 -18.29
CA THR A 149 30.46 -21.21 -19.43
C THR A 149 30.13 -22.05 -20.66
N THR A 150 30.88 -23.12 -20.90
CA THR A 150 30.66 -24.06 -22.02
C THR A 150 29.31 -24.77 -21.89
N ALA A 151 28.96 -25.26 -20.70
CA ALA A 151 27.68 -25.89 -20.43
C ALA A 151 26.51 -24.92 -20.64
N LEU A 152 26.66 -23.65 -20.23
CA LEU A 152 25.64 -22.62 -20.45
C LEU A 152 25.45 -22.27 -21.93
N LEU A 153 26.55 -22.08 -22.66
CA LEU A 153 26.54 -21.79 -24.10
C LEU A 153 25.86 -22.89 -24.91
N ASN A 154 26.11 -24.14 -24.52
CA ASN A 154 25.60 -25.31 -25.22
C ASN A 154 24.38 -25.92 -24.53
N ALA A 155 23.72 -25.20 -23.61
CA ALA A 155 22.52 -25.68 -22.92
C ALA A 155 21.28 -25.79 -23.82
N GLY A 156 21.33 -25.25 -25.04
CA GLY A 156 20.17 -25.22 -25.96
C GLY A 156 18.99 -24.41 -25.41
N LEU A 157 19.28 -23.44 -24.52
CA LEU A 157 18.33 -22.47 -23.99
C LEU A 157 18.22 -21.27 -24.93
N ASP A 158 17.04 -20.65 -24.97
CA ASP A 158 16.85 -19.42 -25.72
C ASP A 158 17.41 -18.24 -24.91
N PHE A 159 18.34 -17.50 -25.50
CA PHE A 159 18.96 -16.32 -24.91
C PHE A 159 18.59 -15.07 -25.73
N PRO A 160 17.42 -14.44 -25.47
CA PRO A 160 16.89 -13.37 -26.32
C PRO A 160 17.80 -12.12 -26.42
N LEU A 161 18.73 -11.95 -25.48
CA LEU A 161 19.55 -10.75 -25.35
C LEU A 161 20.94 -10.88 -26.01
N THR A 162 21.42 -12.09 -26.29
CA THR A 162 22.72 -12.30 -26.97
C THR A 162 22.66 -11.96 -28.46
N ASP A 163 21.48 -11.98 -29.08
CA ASP A 163 21.31 -11.70 -30.51
C ASP A 163 21.25 -10.19 -30.82
N SER A 164 20.80 -9.36 -29.88
CA SER A 164 20.69 -7.90 -30.04
C SER A 164 21.99 -7.11 -29.84
N VAL A 165 22.99 -7.72 -29.21
CA VAL A 165 24.22 -7.02 -28.74
C VAL A 165 25.49 -7.55 -29.43
N GLY A 166 25.35 -8.52 -30.33
CA GLY A 166 26.48 -9.18 -30.98
C GLY A 166 27.18 -10.15 -30.02
N LYS A 167 27.64 -11.28 -30.58
CA LYS A 167 28.25 -12.41 -29.83
C LYS A 167 29.52 -12.06 -29.03
N THR A 168 29.93 -10.80 -28.96
CA THR A 168 31.20 -10.32 -28.43
C THR A 168 31.08 -9.31 -27.29
N ALA A 169 29.97 -8.59 -27.12
CA ALA A 169 29.93 -7.43 -26.20
C ALA A 169 29.70 -7.76 -24.71
N ILE A 170 29.55 -9.04 -24.34
CA ILE A 170 29.61 -9.51 -22.92
C ILE A 170 30.71 -10.57 -22.75
N ARG A 171 31.64 -10.70 -23.71
CA ARG A 171 32.72 -11.68 -23.66
C ARG A 171 34.04 -11.01 -23.35
N GLY A 172 34.66 -11.41 -22.24
CA GLY A 172 36.11 -11.40 -22.18
C GLY A 172 36.62 -12.53 -23.08
N VAL A 173 37.34 -12.23 -24.15
CA VAL A 173 37.99 -13.20 -25.06
C VAL A 173 39.20 -13.89 -24.37
N GLY A 174 39.06 -14.23 -23.09
CA GLY A 174 40.15 -14.72 -22.23
C GLY A 174 39.66 -15.27 -20.88
N GLY A 175 38.51 -15.96 -20.88
CA GLY A 175 37.87 -16.52 -19.69
C GLY A 175 37.00 -15.53 -18.90
N THR A 176 36.06 -16.04 -18.10
CA THR A 176 35.20 -15.24 -17.21
C THR A 176 36.04 -14.59 -16.12
N ARG A 177 36.35 -13.29 -16.30
CA ARG A 177 37.17 -12.53 -15.36
C ARG A 177 36.39 -11.92 -14.20
N HIS A 178 35.06 -11.90 -14.16
CA HIS A 178 34.30 -11.41 -13.00
C HIS A 178 33.04 -12.26 -12.84
N CYS A 179 31.87 -11.68 -13.10
CA CYS A 179 30.61 -12.42 -13.24
C CYS A 179 29.97 -12.04 -14.58
N ASP A 180 29.43 -13.04 -15.28
CA ASP A 180 28.67 -12.84 -16.50
C ASP A 180 27.20 -13.23 -16.27
N TRP A 181 26.29 -12.44 -16.84
CA TRP A 181 24.85 -12.55 -16.64
C TRP A 181 24.20 -13.17 -17.87
N TRP A 182 23.62 -14.34 -17.70
CA TRP A 182 22.98 -15.09 -18.76
C TRP A 182 21.46 -15.05 -18.56
N PHE A 183 20.78 -14.37 -19.46
CA PHE A 183 19.33 -14.18 -19.41
C PHE A 183 18.63 -15.13 -20.36
N THR A 184 17.79 -15.99 -19.81
CA THR A 184 16.91 -16.88 -20.57
C THR A 184 15.46 -16.40 -20.47
N ASP A 185 14.57 -17.02 -21.22
CA ASP A 185 13.12 -16.83 -21.10
C ASP A 185 12.56 -17.28 -19.74
N ARG A 186 13.26 -18.18 -19.03
CA ARG A 186 12.78 -18.83 -17.80
C ARG A 186 13.58 -18.54 -16.53
N ALA A 187 14.83 -18.07 -16.63
CA ALA A 187 15.72 -17.83 -15.49
C ALA A 187 16.88 -16.87 -15.82
N VAL A 188 17.49 -16.33 -14.77
CA VAL A 188 18.78 -15.63 -14.85
C VAL A 188 19.86 -16.52 -14.25
N LEU A 189 20.89 -16.84 -15.03
CA LEU A 189 22.05 -17.61 -14.59
C LEU A 189 23.23 -16.66 -14.41
N ILE A 190 23.87 -16.73 -13.25
CA ILE A 190 25.04 -15.90 -12.94
C ILE A 190 26.26 -16.81 -12.99
N ASP A 191 27.05 -16.69 -14.06
CA ASP A 191 28.31 -17.43 -14.23
C ASP A 191 29.41 -16.72 -13.45
N THR A 192 29.99 -17.41 -12.47
CA THR A 192 31.05 -16.87 -11.62
C THR A 192 32.42 -17.26 -12.14
N ALA A 193 33.38 -16.33 -12.08
CA ALA A 193 34.78 -16.65 -12.35
C ALA A 193 35.25 -17.79 -11.43
N GLY A 194 35.93 -18.79 -12.00
CA GLY A 194 36.41 -19.95 -11.24
C GLY A 194 37.32 -19.58 -10.06
N ARG A 195 38.04 -18.45 -10.12
CA ARG A 195 38.85 -17.95 -9.00
C ARG A 195 38.04 -17.55 -7.76
N TYR A 196 36.77 -17.23 -7.93
CA TYR A 196 35.89 -17.02 -6.78
C TYR A 196 35.66 -18.34 -6.02
N THR A 197 35.84 -19.50 -6.66
CA THR A 197 35.73 -20.82 -6.00
C THR A 197 37.05 -21.36 -5.45
N LEU A 198 38.17 -21.29 -6.20
CA LEU A 198 39.47 -21.80 -5.78
C LEU A 198 40.44 -20.63 -5.49
N GLN A 199 40.80 -20.44 -4.22
CA GLN A 199 41.57 -19.29 -3.71
C GLN A 199 43.09 -19.40 -3.95
N GLU A 200 43.53 -19.50 -5.21
CA GLU A 200 44.93 -19.82 -5.50
C GLU A 200 45.89 -18.62 -5.60
N SER A 201 45.43 -17.38 -5.80
CA SER A 201 46.39 -16.28 -6.07
C SER A 201 46.14 -14.93 -5.40
N GLN A 202 44.93 -14.50 -5.03
CA GLN A 202 44.70 -13.16 -4.42
C GLN A 202 43.54 -13.12 -3.40
N ARG A 203 43.64 -13.92 -2.33
CA ARG A 203 42.58 -14.16 -1.33
C ARG A 203 41.82 -12.92 -0.84
N ALA A 204 42.52 -11.83 -0.53
CA ALA A 204 41.89 -10.64 0.04
C ALA A 204 41.15 -9.78 -1.00
N ARG A 205 41.56 -9.77 -2.27
CA ARG A 205 40.88 -9.03 -3.35
C ARG A 205 39.63 -9.80 -3.80
N ASP A 206 39.77 -11.10 -4.06
CA ASP A 206 38.66 -11.96 -4.49
C ASP A 206 37.57 -12.10 -3.42
N ALA A 207 37.93 -12.08 -2.13
CA ALA A 207 36.96 -12.04 -1.05
C ALA A 207 36.13 -10.75 -1.07
N GLY A 208 36.77 -9.57 -1.25
CA GLY A 208 36.06 -8.29 -1.33
C GLY A 208 35.06 -8.24 -2.48
N GLU A 209 35.49 -8.61 -3.68
CA GLU A 209 34.64 -8.66 -4.89
C GLU A 209 33.41 -9.56 -4.68
N TRP A 210 33.61 -10.74 -4.08
CA TRP A 210 32.54 -11.68 -3.80
C TRP A 210 31.49 -11.13 -2.83
N ARG A 211 31.94 -10.47 -1.74
CA ARG A 211 31.02 -9.83 -0.77
C ARG A 211 30.23 -8.69 -1.42
N SER A 212 30.90 -7.86 -2.21
CA SER A 212 30.26 -6.75 -2.91
C SER A 212 29.22 -7.25 -3.90
N PHE A 213 29.50 -8.34 -4.62
CA PHE A 213 28.53 -9.03 -5.45
C PHE A 213 27.30 -9.55 -4.68
N ILE A 214 27.49 -10.25 -3.55
CA ILE A 214 26.35 -10.72 -2.73
C ILE A 214 25.56 -9.54 -2.14
N ASN A 215 26.24 -8.46 -1.74
CA ASN A 215 25.57 -7.25 -1.25
C ASN A 215 24.71 -6.60 -2.33
N LEU A 216 25.14 -6.59 -3.59
CA LEU A 216 24.32 -6.18 -4.73
C LEU A 216 23.08 -7.08 -4.85
N LEU A 217 23.23 -8.41 -4.79
CA LEU A 217 22.09 -9.33 -4.81
C LEU A 217 21.09 -9.05 -3.69
N LYS A 218 21.55 -8.85 -2.45
CA LYS A 218 20.69 -8.53 -1.30
C LYS A 218 20.00 -7.19 -1.44
N ARG A 219 20.67 -6.21 -2.04
CA ARG A 219 20.15 -4.86 -2.23
C ARG A 219 18.96 -4.84 -3.17
N TYR A 220 19.10 -5.50 -4.32
CA TYR A 220 18.07 -5.48 -5.36
C TYR A 220 17.02 -6.59 -5.17
N ARG A 221 17.42 -7.75 -4.64
CA ARG A 221 16.55 -8.90 -4.37
C ARG A 221 16.45 -9.22 -2.86
N THR A 222 16.04 -8.22 -2.07
CA THR A 222 15.98 -8.27 -0.59
C THR A 222 15.26 -9.48 0.03
N ARG A 223 14.20 -9.98 -0.62
CA ARG A 223 13.39 -11.11 -0.11
C ARG A 223 14.04 -12.46 -0.42
N GLN A 224 14.59 -12.61 -1.63
CA GLN A 224 15.14 -13.87 -2.13
C GLN A 224 16.29 -13.58 -3.10
N PRO A 225 17.52 -13.37 -2.57
CA PRO A 225 18.68 -12.98 -3.37
C PRO A 225 19.00 -13.96 -4.50
N ILE A 226 18.86 -15.27 -4.24
CA ILE A 226 19.03 -16.36 -5.19
C ILE A 226 17.94 -17.42 -4.99
N ASN A 227 17.69 -18.24 -6.02
CA ASN A 227 16.74 -19.35 -6.03
C ASN A 227 17.43 -20.72 -5.93
N GLY A 228 18.75 -20.78 -6.10
CA GLY A 228 19.55 -21.99 -5.95
C GLY A 228 20.98 -21.81 -6.44
N VAL A 229 21.80 -22.82 -6.19
CA VAL A 229 23.18 -22.90 -6.66
C VAL A 229 23.32 -24.08 -7.60
N ILE A 230 23.94 -23.89 -8.76
CA ILE A 230 24.39 -24.97 -9.65
C ILE A 230 25.88 -25.15 -9.40
N MET A 231 26.25 -26.24 -8.72
CA MET A 231 27.62 -26.58 -8.40
C MET A 231 28.19 -27.50 -9.48
N THR A 232 29.21 -27.05 -10.21
CA THR A 232 29.80 -27.79 -11.32
C THR A 232 31.06 -28.54 -10.90
N LEU A 233 31.13 -29.84 -11.19
CA LEU A 233 32.29 -30.69 -10.94
C LEU A 233 32.75 -31.35 -12.25
N SER A 234 34.01 -31.21 -12.62
CA SER A 234 34.55 -31.79 -13.85
C SER A 234 34.99 -33.22 -13.62
N VAL A 235 34.56 -34.15 -14.49
CA VAL A 235 35.04 -35.54 -14.45
C VAL A 235 36.54 -35.63 -14.62
N ALA A 236 37.12 -34.80 -15.49
CA ALA A 236 38.58 -34.76 -15.66
C ALA A 236 39.27 -34.46 -14.33
N ASP A 237 38.83 -33.42 -13.63
CA ASP A 237 39.44 -32.95 -12.38
C ASP A 237 39.29 -34.02 -11.29
N LEU A 238 38.10 -34.66 -11.21
CA LEU A 238 37.86 -35.78 -10.29
C LEU A 238 38.85 -36.94 -10.50
N LEU A 239 39.16 -37.29 -11.75
CA LEU A 239 40.02 -38.43 -12.09
C LEU A 239 41.52 -38.08 -12.11
N SER A 240 41.90 -36.87 -12.50
CA SER A 240 43.30 -36.50 -12.73
C SER A 240 43.98 -35.86 -11.52
N GLU A 241 43.23 -35.20 -10.64
CA GLU A 241 43.80 -34.51 -9.49
C GLU A 241 44.16 -35.49 -8.35
N SER A 242 44.98 -35.03 -7.40
CA SER A 242 45.31 -35.82 -6.20
C SER A 242 44.14 -35.80 -5.20
N ALA A 243 44.15 -36.71 -4.22
CA ALA A 243 43.13 -36.71 -3.17
C ALA A 243 43.17 -35.42 -2.34
N GLU A 244 44.36 -34.90 -2.05
CA GLU A 244 44.57 -33.68 -1.27
C GLU A 244 44.04 -32.44 -2.01
N THR A 245 44.26 -32.37 -3.32
CA THR A 245 43.77 -31.26 -4.15
C THR A 245 42.25 -31.29 -4.25
N ARG A 246 41.63 -32.45 -4.52
CA ARG A 246 40.17 -32.61 -4.48
C ARG A 246 39.57 -32.22 -3.13
N PHE A 247 40.18 -32.66 -2.04
CA PHE A 247 39.75 -32.31 -0.68
C PHE A 247 39.84 -30.81 -0.42
N ALA A 248 40.92 -30.15 -0.85
CA ALA A 248 41.08 -28.70 -0.74
C ALA A 248 40.01 -27.95 -1.56
N GLN A 249 39.73 -28.41 -2.78
CA GLN A 249 38.68 -27.84 -3.63
C GLN A 249 37.28 -27.96 -2.98
N ALA A 250 36.96 -29.14 -2.43
CA ALA A 250 35.68 -29.36 -1.75
C ALA A 250 35.51 -28.44 -0.52
N ASN A 251 36.56 -28.26 0.27
CA ASN A 251 36.56 -27.32 1.41
C ASN A 251 36.40 -25.86 0.96
N ALA A 252 37.07 -25.45 -0.11
CA ALA A 252 36.90 -24.11 -0.67
C ALA A 252 35.45 -23.87 -1.12
N MET A 253 34.84 -24.85 -1.80
CA MET A 253 33.44 -24.81 -2.23
C MET A 253 32.48 -24.71 -1.03
N ARG A 254 32.71 -25.53 0.01
CA ARG A 254 31.95 -25.48 1.27
C ARG A 254 32.04 -24.10 1.94
N SER A 255 33.25 -23.53 2.02
CA SER A 255 33.48 -22.20 2.59
C SER A 255 32.70 -21.11 1.82
N ARG A 256 32.68 -21.19 0.49
CA ARG A 256 31.91 -20.23 -0.34
C ARG A 256 30.40 -20.36 -0.18
N MET A 257 29.89 -21.57 -0.06
CA MET A 257 28.46 -21.78 0.25
C MET A 257 28.11 -21.26 1.64
N SER A 258 29.00 -21.43 2.62
CA SER A 258 28.84 -20.86 3.96
C SER A 258 28.80 -19.34 3.93
N GLU A 259 29.75 -18.70 3.25
CA GLU A 259 29.79 -17.24 3.09
C GLU A 259 28.53 -16.70 2.39
N LEU A 260 28.08 -17.39 1.34
CA LEU A 260 26.84 -17.07 0.62
C LEU A 260 25.62 -17.14 1.55
N HIS A 261 25.51 -18.20 2.35
CA HIS A 261 24.43 -18.34 3.33
C HIS A 261 24.50 -17.26 4.42
N GLN A 262 25.65 -17.07 5.06
CA GLN A 262 25.83 -16.10 6.15
C GLN A 262 25.42 -14.69 5.70
N GLN A 263 25.73 -14.32 4.47
CA GLN A 263 25.38 -13.01 3.94
C GLN A 263 23.92 -12.93 3.51
N THR A 264 23.40 -13.92 2.77
CA THR A 264 22.03 -13.86 2.22
C THR A 264 20.95 -14.17 3.27
N GLY A 265 21.28 -14.97 4.28
CA GLY A 265 20.38 -15.39 5.35
C GLY A 265 19.26 -16.34 4.90
N ILE A 266 19.44 -17.05 3.78
CA ILE A 266 18.44 -17.98 3.22
C ILE A 266 18.97 -19.40 3.11
N HIS A 267 18.07 -20.38 3.22
CA HIS A 267 18.35 -21.75 2.80
C HIS A 267 18.13 -21.90 1.30
N PHE A 268 19.01 -22.62 0.60
CA PHE A 268 18.91 -22.77 -0.85
C PHE A 268 19.26 -24.20 -1.30
N PRO A 269 18.62 -24.68 -2.39
CA PRO A 269 18.96 -25.96 -3.01
C PRO A 269 20.27 -25.86 -3.81
N VAL A 270 21.04 -26.94 -3.78
CA VAL A 270 22.27 -27.10 -4.56
C VAL A 270 22.08 -28.21 -5.59
N TYR A 271 22.17 -27.88 -6.86
CA TYR A 271 22.14 -28.82 -7.98
C TYR A 271 23.57 -29.14 -8.38
N VAL A 272 24.00 -30.38 -8.17
CA VAL A 272 25.35 -30.81 -8.55
C VAL A 272 25.34 -31.24 -10.02
N MET A 273 26.06 -30.51 -10.86
CA MET A 273 26.22 -30.78 -12.28
C MET A 273 27.63 -31.30 -12.53
N VAL A 274 27.77 -32.60 -12.70
CA VAL A 274 29.00 -33.25 -13.13
C VAL A 274 29.14 -33.01 -14.63
N THR A 275 30.19 -32.30 -15.03
CA THR A 275 30.45 -31.87 -16.41
C THR A 275 31.57 -32.70 -17.02
N LYS A 276 31.70 -32.59 -18.36
CA LYS A 276 32.71 -33.31 -19.14
C LYS A 276 32.62 -34.83 -18.99
N THR A 277 31.41 -35.36 -18.80
CA THR A 277 31.23 -36.82 -18.67
C THR A 277 31.57 -37.59 -19.95
N ASP A 278 31.63 -36.88 -21.08
CA ASP A 278 32.16 -37.37 -22.36
C ASP A 278 33.63 -37.78 -22.32
N LEU A 279 34.40 -37.32 -21.33
CA LEU A 279 35.80 -37.73 -21.15
C LEU A 279 35.94 -39.12 -20.53
N LEU A 280 34.87 -39.72 -20.01
CA LEU A 280 34.87 -41.12 -19.62
C LEU A 280 34.99 -42.00 -20.87
N LYS A 281 35.91 -42.96 -20.82
CA LYS A 281 36.05 -43.93 -21.90
C LYS A 281 34.73 -44.66 -22.12
N GLY A 282 34.31 -44.74 -23.38
CA GLY A 282 33.07 -45.39 -23.78
C GLY A 282 31.81 -44.53 -23.73
N PHE A 283 31.87 -43.29 -23.24
CA PHE A 283 30.68 -42.41 -23.20
C PHE A 283 30.08 -42.20 -24.60
N MET A 284 30.91 -41.86 -25.59
CA MET A 284 30.44 -41.62 -26.95
C MET A 284 29.95 -42.91 -27.63
N GLY A 285 30.54 -44.07 -27.32
CA GLY A 285 30.00 -45.36 -27.77
C GLY A 285 28.61 -45.62 -27.18
N TYR A 286 28.42 -45.36 -25.88
CA TYR A 286 27.17 -45.67 -25.19
C TYR A 286 26.02 -44.68 -25.51
N PHE A 287 26.33 -43.38 -25.57
CA PHE A 287 25.35 -42.30 -25.71
C PHE A 287 25.40 -41.57 -27.05
N GLY A 288 26.43 -41.75 -27.87
CA GLY A 288 26.60 -40.99 -29.12
C GLY A 288 25.44 -41.18 -30.11
N ALA A 289 24.80 -42.35 -30.11
CA ALA A 289 23.66 -42.66 -30.97
C ALA A 289 22.30 -42.13 -30.43
N LEU A 290 22.27 -41.38 -29.32
CA LEU A 290 21.02 -40.84 -28.77
C LEU A 290 20.37 -39.80 -29.69
N GLU A 291 19.05 -39.90 -29.83
CA GLU A 291 18.25 -38.88 -30.51
C GLU A 291 18.26 -37.56 -29.74
N LYS A 292 17.97 -36.44 -30.41
CA LYS A 292 17.97 -35.11 -29.78
C LYS A 292 17.16 -35.04 -28.48
N ARG A 293 15.95 -35.62 -28.46
CA ARG A 293 15.09 -35.63 -27.27
C ARG A 293 15.74 -36.39 -26.09
N GLN A 294 16.42 -37.49 -26.38
CA GLN A 294 17.12 -38.26 -25.36
C GLN A 294 18.39 -37.55 -24.88
N ARG A 295 19.08 -36.84 -25.79
CA ARG A 295 20.21 -35.98 -25.44
C ARG A 295 19.80 -34.76 -24.62
N ASP A 296 18.60 -34.22 -24.82
CA ASP A 296 18.12 -33.08 -24.04
C ASP A 296 17.65 -33.48 -22.63
N ALA A 297 17.28 -34.76 -22.44
CA ALA A 297 16.71 -35.31 -21.20
C ALA A 297 17.65 -35.19 -19.99
N VAL A 298 17.10 -35.36 -18.79
CA VAL A 298 17.90 -35.34 -17.54
C VAL A 298 18.55 -36.71 -17.31
N TRP A 299 19.86 -36.73 -17.10
CA TRP A 299 20.59 -37.93 -16.65
C TRP A 299 21.19 -37.71 -15.26
N GLY A 300 20.65 -38.40 -14.26
CA GLY A 300 21.00 -38.21 -12.86
C GLY A 300 19.85 -38.55 -11.92
N PHE A 301 19.91 -38.07 -10.68
CA PHE A 301 18.90 -38.31 -9.67
C PHE A 301 18.75 -37.13 -8.71
N THR A 302 17.58 -37.08 -8.06
CA THR A 302 17.25 -36.03 -7.09
C THR A 302 17.07 -36.57 -5.68
N PHE A 303 17.38 -35.76 -4.67
CA PHE A 303 17.14 -36.07 -3.26
C PHE A 303 15.83 -35.43 -2.76
N PRO A 304 15.08 -36.07 -1.84
CA PRO A 304 13.93 -35.44 -1.20
C PRO A 304 14.29 -34.07 -0.61
N TRP A 305 13.46 -33.05 -0.89
CA TRP A 305 13.70 -31.70 -0.38
C TRP A 305 13.06 -31.53 1.00
N GLU A 306 13.86 -31.63 2.04
CA GLU A 306 13.46 -31.32 3.41
C GLU A 306 14.35 -30.21 3.99
N PRO A 307 13.91 -28.94 3.95
CA PRO A 307 14.71 -27.84 4.48
C PRO A 307 14.99 -28.04 5.97
N ALA A 308 16.26 -27.87 6.37
CA ALA A 308 16.75 -27.86 7.76
C ALA A 308 16.78 -29.21 8.50
N LYS A 309 16.54 -30.36 7.86
CA LYS A 309 16.90 -31.65 8.47
C LYS A 309 18.34 -32.02 8.11
N SER A 310 19.17 -32.12 9.14
CA SER A 310 20.56 -32.54 9.05
C SER A 310 20.64 -34.06 8.83
N HIS A 311 20.53 -34.48 7.58
CA HIS A 311 20.47 -35.88 7.15
C HIS A 311 21.86 -36.53 7.04
N LYS A 312 22.68 -36.46 8.08
CA LYS A 312 24.06 -36.99 8.05
C LYS A 312 24.08 -38.51 7.77
N ASP A 313 23.27 -39.28 8.50
CA ASP A 313 23.23 -40.74 8.37
C ASP A 313 22.42 -41.20 7.14
N GLU A 314 21.60 -40.31 6.57
CA GLU A 314 20.82 -40.56 5.36
C GLU A 314 21.57 -40.16 4.08
N TRP A 315 22.50 -39.19 4.10
CA TRP A 315 23.21 -38.71 2.91
C TRP A 315 23.97 -39.83 2.22
N HIS A 316 24.92 -40.46 2.90
CA HIS A 316 25.74 -41.52 2.30
C HIS A 316 24.89 -42.69 1.83
N ARG A 317 23.88 -43.09 2.62
CA ARG A 317 22.98 -44.18 2.25
C ARG A 317 22.18 -43.84 1.00
N SER A 318 21.57 -42.66 0.97
CA SER A 318 20.76 -42.17 -0.15
C SER A 318 21.59 -41.98 -1.40
N PHE A 319 22.76 -41.35 -1.30
CA PHE A 319 23.71 -41.19 -2.42
C PHE A 319 24.10 -42.55 -2.99
N ASN A 320 24.59 -43.48 -2.16
CA ASN A 320 25.04 -44.79 -2.64
C ASN A 320 23.90 -45.58 -3.28
N GLN A 321 22.71 -45.54 -2.69
CA GLN A 321 21.53 -46.23 -3.23
C GLN A 321 21.13 -45.65 -4.61
N GLN A 322 21.07 -44.33 -4.74
CA GLN A 322 20.65 -43.69 -6.00
C GLN A 322 21.72 -43.81 -7.09
N PHE A 323 23.00 -43.69 -6.74
CA PHE A 323 24.09 -43.90 -7.69
C PHE A 323 24.10 -45.34 -8.20
N HIS A 324 23.95 -46.32 -7.30
CA HIS A 324 23.91 -47.72 -7.70
C HIS A 324 22.69 -48.06 -8.57
N ARG A 325 21.54 -47.42 -8.36
CA ARG A 325 20.39 -47.55 -9.29
C ARG A 325 20.73 -47.04 -10.69
N LEU A 326 21.44 -45.92 -10.79
CA LEU A 326 21.85 -45.35 -12.08
C LEU A 326 22.85 -46.28 -12.79
N GLU A 327 23.80 -46.84 -12.04
CA GLU A 327 24.75 -47.86 -12.51
C GLU A 327 24.02 -49.13 -13.01
N GLN A 328 23.06 -49.65 -12.24
CA GLN A 328 22.24 -50.80 -12.64
C GLN A 328 21.45 -50.52 -13.92
N GLN A 329 20.92 -49.31 -14.09
CA GLN A 329 20.23 -48.91 -15.32
C GLN A 329 21.17 -48.94 -16.54
N LEU A 330 22.41 -48.44 -16.39
CA LEU A 330 23.41 -48.53 -17.45
C LEU A 330 23.72 -50.00 -17.81
N GLN A 331 23.88 -50.85 -16.79
CA GLN A 331 24.20 -52.26 -16.98
C GLN A 331 23.05 -53.04 -17.63
N GLN A 332 21.80 -52.74 -17.27
CA GLN A 332 20.61 -53.38 -17.86
C GLN A 332 20.44 -53.02 -19.34
N GLN A 333 20.74 -51.78 -19.72
CA GLN A 333 20.66 -51.32 -21.11
C GLN A 333 21.86 -51.73 -21.96
N LEU A 334 22.95 -52.17 -21.34
CA LEU A 334 24.22 -52.47 -22.01
C LEU A 334 24.07 -53.49 -23.14
N GLY A 335 23.37 -54.60 -22.90
CA GLY A 335 23.20 -55.65 -23.92
C GLY A 335 22.48 -55.15 -25.17
N HIS A 336 21.48 -54.29 -25.01
CA HIS A 336 20.77 -53.67 -26.12
C HIS A 336 21.65 -52.68 -26.88
N LYS A 337 22.41 -51.84 -26.16
CA LYS A 337 23.35 -50.88 -26.77
C LYS A 337 24.43 -51.58 -27.58
N MET A 338 25.05 -52.62 -27.02
CA MET A 338 26.08 -53.41 -27.72
C MET A 338 25.54 -54.11 -28.97
N ALA A 339 24.28 -54.57 -28.95
CA ALA A 339 23.66 -55.22 -30.09
C ALA A 339 23.38 -54.25 -31.27
N GLN A 340 23.18 -52.96 -30.97
CA GLN A 340 22.96 -51.92 -31.98
C GLN A 340 24.26 -51.47 -32.66
N GLU A 341 25.37 -51.50 -31.95
CA GLU A 341 26.67 -51.09 -32.48
C GLU A 341 27.29 -52.14 -33.40
N ARG A 342 27.63 -51.74 -34.63
CA ARG A 342 28.24 -52.62 -35.64
C ARG A 342 29.76 -52.65 -35.56
N ASP A 343 30.36 -51.54 -35.15
CA ASP A 343 31.81 -51.42 -34.98
C ASP A 343 32.23 -52.12 -33.67
N LEU A 344 33.18 -53.05 -33.78
CA LEU A 344 33.70 -53.81 -32.65
C LEU A 344 34.40 -52.90 -31.62
N SER A 345 35.05 -51.83 -32.07
CA SER A 345 35.71 -50.87 -31.17
C SER A 345 34.68 -50.08 -30.35
N GLN A 346 33.66 -49.51 -30.99
CA GLN A 346 32.54 -48.82 -30.33
C GLN A 346 31.75 -49.75 -29.41
N ARG A 347 31.58 -51.01 -29.81
CA ARG A 347 30.92 -52.02 -28.98
C ARG A 347 31.74 -52.37 -27.73
N ALA A 348 33.08 -52.45 -27.84
CA ALA A 348 33.97 -52.64 -26.69
C ALA A 348 33.94 -51.41 -25.76
N ASP A 349 33.91 -50.22 -26.35
CA ASP A 349 33.77 -48.95 -25.62
C ASP A 349 32.44 -48.87 -24.86
N CYS A 350 31.32 -49.30 -25.46
CA CYS A 350 30.03 -49.44 -24.76
C CYS A 350 30.13 -50.33 -23.52
N PHE A 351 30.85 -51.45 -23.64
CA PHE A 351 31.04 -52.40 -22.53
C PHE A 351 31.87 -51.82 -21.38
N LEU A 352 32.84 -50.96 -21.68
CA LEU A 352 33.69 -50.33 -20.67
C LEU A 352 32.97 -49.21 -19.91
N PHE A 353 32.05 -48.49 -20.56
CA PHE A 353 31.45 -47.29 -20.00
C PHE A 353 30.81 -47.45 -18.60
N PRO A 354 29.98 -48.48 -18.32
CA PRO A 354 29.40 -48.66 -16.98
C PRO A 354 30.47 -48.82 -15.88
N GLN A 355 31.62 -49.43 -16.19
CA GLN A 355 32.72 -49.64 -15.25
C GLN A 355 33.47 -48.34 -14.98
N GLU A 356 33.76 -47.57 -16.03
CA GLU A 356 34.34 -46.22 -15.93
C GLU A 356 33.42 -45.29 -15.13
N PHE A 357 32.11 -45.36 -15.36
CA PHE A 357 31.13 -44.59 -14.60
C PHE A 357 31.10 -44.99 -13.12
N ALA A 358 31.19 -46.29 -12.81
CA ALA A 358 31.23 -46.78 -11.44
C ALA A 358 32.47 -46.28 -10.66
N SER A 359 33.59 -46.03 -11.34
CA SER A 359 34.82 -45.47 -10.73
C SER A 359 34.62 -44.07 -10.13
N LEU A 360 33.63 -43.31 -10.62
CA LEU A 360 33.33 -41.96 -10.11
C LEU A 360 32.64 -41.98 -8.74
N ARG A 361 31.98 -43.09 -8.38
CA ARG A 361 31.19 -43.20 -7.15
C ARG A 361 31.97 -42.86 -5.88
N PRO A 362 33.14 -43.47 -5.59
CA PRO A 362 33.91 -43.14 -4.39
C PRO A 362 34.40 -41.68 -4.39
N LEU A 363 34.85 -41.17 -5.53
CA LEU A 363 35.36 -39.80 -5.69
C LEU A 363 34.28 -38.75 -5.43
N LEU A 364 33.09 -38.96 -5.98
CA LEU A 364 31.94 -38.09 -5.76
C LEU A 364 31.42 -38.18 -4.33
N ASN A 365 31.37 -39.39 -3.74
CA ASN A 365 30.94 -39.55 -2.35
C ASN A 365 31.86 -38.76 -1.40
N GLU A 366 33.17 -38.87 -1.57
CA GLU A 366 34.17 -38.15 -0.76
C GLU A 366 34.03 -36.63 -0.92
N TYR A 367 34.00 -36.14 -2.17
CA TYR A 367 33.89 -34.70 -2.44
C TYR A 367 32.60 -34.11 -1.87
N LEU A 368 31.46 -34.76 -2.13
CA LEU A 368 30.16 -34.25 -1.71
C LEU A 368 29.94 -34.40 -0.20
N ASP A 369 30.55 -35.39 0.45
CA ASP A 369 30.55 -35.48 1.91
C ASP A 369 31.20 -34.24 2.51
N VAL A 370 32.37 -33.81 2.02
CA VAL A 370 33.01 -32.57 2.49
C VAL A 370 32.10 -31.35 2.30
N VAL A 371 31.39 -31.24 1.17
CA VAL A 371 30.54 -30.06 0.88
C VAL A 371 29.24 -30.03 1.71
N PHE A 372 28.62 -31.18 1.97
CA PHE A 372 27.27 -31.26 2.58
C PHE A 372 27.26 -31.79 4.02
N SER A 373 28.35 -32.32 4.54
CA SER A 373 28.42 -32.92 5.89
C SER A 373 28.16 -31.91 7.00
N SER A 374 27.45 -32.31 8.06
CA SER A 374 26.99 -31.44 9.15
C SER A 374 27.83 -31.52 10.44
N GLN A 375 29.07 -32.03 10.37
CA GLN A 375 29.80 -32.51 11.55
C GLN A 375 30.05 -31.49 12.68
N GLN A 376 30.04 -30.19 12.40
CA GLN A 376 30.30 -29.15 13.42
C GLN A 376 29.26 -28.04 13.43
N GLU A 377 28.60 -27.77 12.30
CA GLU A 377 27.57 -26.74 12.17
C GLU A 377 26.43 -27.24 11.28
N PRO A 378 25.16 -26.91 11.62
CA PRO A 378 24.04 -27.18 10.74
C PRO A 378 24.24 -26.47 9.40
N VAL A 379 24.34 -27.26 8.33
CA VAL A 379 24.55 -26.74 6.99
C VAL A 379 23.25 -26.15 6.47
N ALA A 380 23.29 -24.89 6.05
CA ALA A 380 22.10 -24.17 5.63
C ALA A 380 21.74 -24.34 4.15
N TRP A 381 22.44 -25.21 3.43
CA TRP A 381 22.14 -25.62 2.07
C TRP A 381 22.04 -27.15 2.01
N SER A 382 21.35 -27.67 0.99
CA SER A 382 21.16 -29.11 0.84
C SER A 382 21.25 -29.49 -0.63
N ALA A 383 21.83 -30.66 -0.90
CA ALA A 383 21.88 -31.21 -2.24
C ALA A 383 20.45 -31.53 -2.72
N ARG A 384 20.05 -30.94 -3.84
CA ARG A 384 18.76 -31.22 -4.50
C ARG A 384 18.86 -32.37 -5.50
N GLY A 385 20.03 -32.55 -6.11
CA GLY A 385 20.31 -33.68 -6.99
C GLY A 385 21.72 -33.67 -7.55
N LEU A 386 22.07 -34.78 -8.20
CA LEU A 386 23.34 -35.01 -8.90
C LEU A 386 23.04 -35.42 -10.35
N PHE A 387 23.64 -34.70 -11.29
CA PHE A 387 23.36 -34.83 -12.72
C PHE A 387 24.64 -34.87 -13.52
N PHE A 388 24.67 -35.66 -14.58
CA PHE A 388 25.84 -35.86 -15.45
C PHE A 388 25.58 -35.24 -16.81
N THR A 389 26.53 -34.45 -17.29
CA THR A 389 26.34 -33.56 -18.44
C THR A 389 27.59 -33.45 -19.30
N SER A 390 27.39 -33.13 -20.58
CA SER A 390 28.45 -32.81 -21.52
C SER A 390 28.05 -31.63 -22.40
N GLY A 391 28.97 -30.68 -22.61
CA GLY A 391 28.70 -29.43 -23.33
C GLY A 391 29.54 -29.23 -24.58
N THR A 392 29.94 -30.27 -25.31
CA THR A 392 31.05 -30.24 -26.28
C THR A 392 31.08 -29.09 -27.33
N GLN A 393 32.30 -28.68 -27.71
CA GLN A 393 32.72 -28.24 -29.06
C GLN A 393 33.95 -29.10 -29.41
N GLU A 394 33.98 -29.73 -30.59
CA GLU A 394 35.07 -30.62 -31.02
C GLU A 394 36.45 -29.95 -30.93
N GLY A 395 37.42 -30.70 -30.41
CA GLY A 395 38.82 -30.29 -30.25
C GLY A 395 39.50 -31.09 -29.15
N LEU A 396 39.86 -32.35 -29.46
CA LEU A 396 40.43 -33.37 -28.57
C LEU A 396 41.42 -32.83 -27.52
N PRO A 397 41.05 -32.78 -26.21
CA PRO A 397 42.01 -32.56 -25.12
C PRO A 397 42.88 -33.80 -24.86
N PHE A 398 42.37 -34.99 -25.18
CA PHE A 398 43.04 -36.27 -24.95
C PHE A 398 44.33 -36.41 -25.76
N ASP A 399 44.36 -35.91 -27.00
CA ASP A 399 45.55 -35.99 -27.88
C ASP A 399 46.68 -35.08 -27.44
N ARG A 400 46.38 -33.97 -26.76
CA ARG A 400 47.40 -33.07 -26.22
C ARG A 400 48.12 -33.69 -25.03
N ILE A 401 47.37 -34.37 -24.17
CA ILE A 401 47.91 -35.06 -22.99
C ILE A 401 48.71 -36.30 -23.44
N MET A 402 48.20 -37.08 -24.39
CA MET A 402 48.94 -38.23 -24.94
C MET A 402 50.17 -37.82 -25.75
N GLY A 403 50.10 -36.74 -26.54
CA GLY A 403 51.23 -36.19 -27.27
C GLY A 403 52.31 -35.60 -26.34
N GLU A 404 51.91 -34.98 -25.23
CA GLU A 404 52.85 -34.44 -24.24
C GLU A 404 53.44 -35.53 -23.35
N LEU A 405 52.68 -36.58 -23.01
CA LEU A 405 53.14 -37.75 -22.26
C LEU A 405 54.10 -38.61 -23.10
N SER A 406 53.79 -38.84 -24.38
CA SER A 406 54.67 -39.50 -25.35
C SER A 406 56.00 -38.76 -25.50
N ARG A 407 55.96 -37.43 -25.56
CA ARG A 407 57.15 -36.57 -25.68
C ARG A 407 57.97 -36.53 -24.39
N LYS A 408 57.33 -36.53 -23.22
CA LYS A 408 58.01 -36.57 -21.91
C LYS A 408 58.62 -37.94 -21.60
N LEU A 409 58.01 -39.03 -22.07
CA LEU A 409 58.48 -40.40 -21.84
C LEU A 409 59.44 -40.92 -22.93
N GLN A 410 59.72 -40.14 -23.98
CA GLN A 410 60.61 -40.51 -25.10
C GLN A 410 60.36 -41.92 -25.67
N LEU A 411 59.09 -42.34 -25.72
CA LEU A 411 58.75 -43.68 -26.19
C LEU A 411 59.09 -43.82 -27.69
N PRO A 412 59.69 -44.94 -28.12
CA PRO A 412 60.06 -45.16 -29.51
C PRO A 412 58.81 -45.17 -30.39
N GLN A 413 58.76 -44.24 -31.34
CA GLN A 413 57.74 -44.17 -32.38
C GLN A 413 57.78 -45.47 -33.18
N THR A 414 56.81 -46.35 -32.98
CA THR A 414 56.75 -47.63 -33.69
C THR A 414 56.28 -47.37 -35.11
N SER A 415 57.23 -47.23 -36.03
CA SER A 415 57.00 -47.21 -37.48
C SER A 415 56.38 -48.55 -37.91
N GLY A 416 55.05 -48.61 -37.94
CA GLY A 416 54.31 -49.81 -38.35
C GLY A 416 52.84 -49.89 -37.94
N GLN A 417 52.35 -49.00 -37.06
CA GLN A 417 50.92 -48.88 -36.79
C GLN A 417 50.41 -47.50 -37.24
N THR A 418 49.31 -47.50 -37.98
CA THR A 418 48.60 -46.35 -38.55
C THR A 418 48.02 -45.42 -37.46
N ILE A 419 48.91 -44.77 -36.70
CA ILE A 419 48.62 -43.61 -35.85
C ILE A 419 49.48 -42.41 -36.29
N ALA A 420 50.43 -42.58 -37.23
CA ALA A 420 51.34 -41.52 -37.69
C ALA A 420 51.02 -40.98 -39.11
N ALA A 421 49.77 -40.56 -39.36
CA ALA A 421 49.41 -39.80 -40.57
C ALA A 421 48.79 -38.43 -40.21
N TRP A 422 49.48 -37.64 -39.37
CA TRP A 422 48.99 -36.31 -38.93
C TRP A 422 49.55 -35.15 -39.77
N ASP A 423 50.56 -35.40 -40.60
CA ASP A 423 51.10 -34.42 -41.55
C ASP A 423 50.36 -34.40 -42.91
N SER A 424 49.32 -35.24 -43.08
CA SER A 424 48.53 -35.33 -44.33
C SER A 424 47.04 -35.02 -44.15
N VAL A 425 46.71 -34.07 -43.27
CA VAL A 425 45.36 -33.47 -43.30
C VAL A 425 45.27 -32.55 -44.52
N ASN A 426 44.79 -33.13 -45.62
CA ASN A 426 44.38 -32.42 -46.81
C ASN A 426 43.34 -31.35 -46.41
N ARG A 427 43.55 -30.08 -46.77
CA ARG A 427 42.58 -28.97 -46.54
C ARG A 427 41.20 -29.18 -47.21
N ASN A 428 41.04 -30.26 -47.97
CA ASN A 428 39.84 -30.59 -48.73
C ASN A 428 39.05 -31.80 -48.19
N SER A 429 39.41 -32.36 -47.04
CA SER A 429 38.53 -33.32 -46.35
C SER A 429 37.47 -32.55 -45.57
N PRO A 430 36.16 -32.75 -45.84
CA PRO A 430 35.11 -32.06 -45.11
C PRO A 430 35.17 -32.50 -43.66
N ILE A 431 35.48 -31.55 -42.77
CA ILE A 431 35.24 -31.66 -41.33
C ILE A 431 33.78 -32.14 -41.18
N PRO A 432 33.50 -33.31 -40.58
CA PRO A 432 32.13 -33.71 -40.30
C PRO A 432 31.46 -32.58 -39.52
N GLY A 433 30.45 -31.96 -40.11
CA GLY A 433 29.79 -30.76 -39.59
C GLY A 433 28.91 -31.02 -38.35
N ASN A 434 29.35 -31.84 -37.40
CA ASN A 434 28.70 -31.94 -36.11
C ASN A 434 29.08 -30.72 -35.26
N LYS A 435 28.27 -29.67 -35.38
CA LYS A 435 28.15 -28.64 -34.34
C LYS A 435 28.13 -29.36 -32.99
N GLY A 436 29.07 -29.01 -32.10
CA GLY A 436 29.27 -29.65 -30.80
C GLY A 436 27.95 -30.03 -30.13
N GLN A 437 27.78 -31.33 -29.90
CA GLN A 437 26.55 -31.90 -29.41
C GLN A 437 26.57 -31.87 -27.87
N SER A 438 25.62 -31.16 -27.28
CA SER A 438 25.40 -31.19 -25.82
C SER A 438 24.60 -32.42 -25.42
N PHE A 439 24.90 -32.95 -24.24
CA PHE A 439 24.18 -34.06 -23.61
C PHE A 439 23.74 -33.66 -22.20
N PHE A 440 22.47 -33.88 -21.94
CA PHE A 440 21.76 -33.84 -20.68
C PHE A 440 21.73 -32.48 -19.95
N ILE A 441 21.93 -31.37 -20.67
CA ILE A 441 21.95 -30.01 -20.08
C ILE A 441 20.58 -29.31 -20.17
N ARG A 442 19.89 -29.42 -21.32
CA ARG A 442 18.72 -28.59 -21.63
C ARG A 442 17.56 -28.80 -20.66
N ASP A 443 17.09 -30.04 -20.50
CA ASP A 443 15.94 -30.33 -19.64
C ASP A 443 16.34 -30.26 -18.15
N LEU A 444 17.63 -30.50 -17.84
CA LEU A 444 18.17 -30.29 -16.50
C LEU A 444 17.96 -28.85 -16.05
N LEU A 445 18.36 -27.88 -16.88
CA LEU A 445 18.19 -26.47 -16.54
C LEU A 445 16.72 -26.04 -16.66
N SER A 446 16.09 -26.27 -17.81
CA SER A 446 14.80 -25.68 -18.15
C SER A 446 13.58 -26.34 -17.49
N ASP A 447 13.62 -27.65 -17.27
CA ASP A 447 12.48 -28.44 -16.82
C ASP A 447 12.63 -28.97 -15.40
N LEU A 448 13.85 -29.08 -14.88
CA LEU A 448 14.09 -29.41 -13.46
C LEU A 448 14.48 -28.16 -12.64
N VAL A 449 15.67 -27.62 -12.87
CA VAL A 449 16.25 -26.56 -12.02
C VAL A 449 15.35 -25.33 -11.97
N PHE A 450 14.90 -24.80 -13.12
CA PHE A 450 14.11 -23.56 -13.17
C PHE A 450 12.68 -23.72 -12.66
N ARG A 451 12.07 -24.90 -12.83
CA ARG A 451 10.72 -25.18 -12.32
C ARG A 451 10.70 -25.27 -10.79
N GLU A 452 11.84 -25.60 -10.20
CA GLU A 452 12.02 -25.71 -8.75
C GLU A 452 12.44 -24.40 -8.07
N SER A 453 12.18 -23.25 -8.70
CA SER A 453 12.52 -21.93 -8.17
C SER A 453 11.93 -21.62 -6.78
N GLY A 454 10.84 -22.30 -6.41
CA GLY A 454 10.15 -22.14 -5.13
C GLY A 454 10.82 -22.84 -3.94
N LEU A 455 11.84 -23.68 -4.16
CA LEU A 455 12.49 -24.44 -3.09
C LEU A 455 13.41 -23.58 -2.21
N ALA A 456 13.99 -22.52 -2.75
CA ALA A 456 14.79 -21.59 -1.96
C ALA A 456 13.93 -20.81 -0.95
N GLY A 457 14.43 -20.72 0.28
CA GLY A 457 13.80 -19.94 1.33
C GLY A 457 13.87 -18.44 1.07
N SER A 458 13.07 -17.70 1.82
CA SER A 458 13.09 -16.24 1.85
C SER A 458 13.83 -15.73 3.09
N ASN A 459 14.29 -14.49 3.04
CA ASN A 459 14.91 -13.82 4.18
C ASN A 459 13.85 -13.60 5.28
N ARG A 460 13.87 -14.45 6.31
CA ARG A 460 12.90 -14.43 7.43
C ARG A 460 12.82 -13.07 8.10
N ARG A 461 13.95 -12.36 8.28
CA ARG A 461 13.97 -11.04 8.94
C ARG A 461 13.19 -10.00 8.15
N TRP A 462 13.28 -10.06 6.81
CA TRP A 462 12.52 -9.17 5.94
C TRP A 462 11.02 -9.49 6.02
N GLU A 463 10.65 -10.76 6.01
CA GLU A 463 9.24 -11.18 6.13
C GLU A 463 8.63 -10.79 7.47
N TYR A 464 9.33 -11.03 8.60
CA TYR A 464 8.86 -10.61 9.93
C TYR A 464 8.71 -9.10 10.04
N ARG A 465 9.69 -8.30 9.59
CA ARG A 465 9.59 -6.82 9.62
C ARG A 465 8.40 -6.34 8.80
N ASN A 466 8.23 -6.88 7.61
CA ASN A 466 7.13 -6.51 6.73
C ASN A 466 5.77 -6.94 7.33
N GLN A 467 5.68 -8.12 7.92
CA GLN A 467 4.48 -8.57 8.63
C GLN A 467 4.18 -7.66 9.82
N LEU A 468 5.19 -7.28 10.63
CA LEU A 468 5.03 -6.38 11.77
C LEU A 468 4.48 -5.01 11.34
N PHE A 469 4.98 -4.43 10.24
CA PHE A 469 4.42 -3.18 9.71
C PHE A 469 2.94 -3.32 9.33
N HIS A 470 2.54 -4.44 8.74
CA HIS A 470 1.12 -4.69 8.46
C HIS A 470 0.31 -4.84 9.75
N TRP A 471 0.82 -5.57 10.75
CA TRP A 471 0.15 -5.73 12.05
C TRP A 471 -0.02 -4.41 12.80
N ILE A 472 1.00 -3.56 12.81
CA ILE A 472 0.91 -2.21 13.38
C ILE A 472 -0.15 -1.39 12.62
N GLY A 473 -0.13 -1.43 11.28
CA GLY A 473 -1.14 -0.76 10.47
C GLY A 473 -2.57 -1.22 10.76
N TYR A 474 -2.78 -2.54 10.90
CA TYR A 474 -4.08 -3.10 11.29
C TYR A 474 -4.48 -2.72 12.72
N GLY A 475 -3.52 -2.70 13.66
CA GLY A 475 -3.75 -2.28 15.03
C GLY A 475 -4.21 -0.82 15.13
N VAL A 476 -3.56 0.08 14.39
CA VAL A 476 -3.96 1.50 14.32
C VAL A 476 -5.35 1.67 13.72
N LEU A 477 -5.66 0.96 12.63
CA LEU A 477 -7.00 0.99 12.02
C LEU A 477 -8.09 0.47 12.95
N ALA A 478 -7.85 -0.67 13.62
CA ALA A 478 -8.78 -1.25 14.57
C ALA A 478 -8.99 -0.34 15.79
N GLY A 479 -7.92 0.24 16.33
CA GLY A 479 -7.98 1.22 17.42
C GLY A 479 -8.77 2.46 17.03
N GLY A 480 -8.51 3.02 15.84
CA GLY A 480 -9.25 4.16 15.31
C GLY A 480 -10.75 3.87 15.15
N LEU A 481 -11.09 2.69 14.62
CA LEU A 481 -12.49 2.25 14.49
C LEU A 481 -13.17 2.09 15.86
N ALA A 482 -12.49 1.51 16.84
CA ALA A 482 -13.01 1.33 18.20
C ALA A 482 -13.27 2.68 18.89
N ILE A 483 -12.34 3.63 18.77
CA ILE A 483 -12.50 4.99 19.32
C ILE A 483 -13.67 5.71 18.64
N ALA A 484 -13.75 5.69 17.31
CA ALA A 484 -14.85 6.32 16.58
C ALA A 484 -16.21 5.72 16.95
N SER A 485 -16.29 4.39 17.04
CA SER A 485 -17.52 3.69 17.45
C SER A 485 -17.91 4.01 18.89
N GLY A 486 -16.93 4.10 19.80
CA GLY A 486 -17.15 4.50 21.18
C GLY A 486 -17.69 5.94 21.30
N LEU A 487 -17.10 6.88 20.56
CA LEU A 487 -17.58 8.27 20.52
C LEU A 487 -19.01 8.37 19.98
N TRP A 488 -19.36 7.61 18.94
CA TRP A 488 -20.73 7.55 18.42
C TRP A 488 -21.72 6.97 19.42
N LEU A 489 -21.36 5.87 20.09
CA LEU A 489 -22.22 5.27 21.11
C LEU A 489 -22.49 6.25 22.26
N ILE A 490 -21.45 6.91 22.77
CA ILE A 490 -21.58 7.91 23.82
C ILE A 490 -22.49 9.06 23.36
N SER A 491 -22.25 9.59 22.16
CA SER A 491 -23.07 10.67 21.58
C SER A 491 -24.53 10.26 21.40
N PHE A 492 -24.79 9.04 20.93
CA PHE A 492 -26.15 8.50 20.78
C PHE A 492 -26.88 8.45 22.13
N PHE A 493 -26.28 7.85 23.16
CA PHE A 493 -26.93 7.73 24.47
C PHE A 493 -27.16 9.09 25.14
N GLN A 494 -26.21 10.03 25.02
CA GLN A 494 -26.38 11.37 25.58
C GLN A 494 -27.49 12.15 24.86
N ASN A 495 -27.55 12.10 23.53
CA ASN A 495 -28.63 12.73 22.76
C ASN A 495 -29.99 12.10 23.05
N GLN A 496 -30.05 10.77 23.20
CA GLN A 496 -31.29 10.08 23.55
C GLN A 496 -31.81 10.52 24.94
N ARG A 497 -30.92 10.66 25.93
CA ARG A 497 -31.27 11.18 27.26
C ARG A 497 -31.74 12.63 27.22
N TYR A 498 -31.11 13.47 26.41
CA TYR A 498 -31.56 14.85 26.22
C TYR A 498 -32.96 14.89 25.59
N LEU A 499 -33.21 14.09 24.53
CA LEU A 499 -34.52 14.02 23.89
C LEU A 499 -35.61 13.49 24.84
N SER A 500 -35.30 12.53 25.70
CA SER A 500 -36.26 12.07 26.71
C SER A 500 -36.57 13.15 27.75
N GLN A 501 -35.57 13.91 28.22
CA GLN A 501 -35.79 15.03 29.14
C GLN A 501 -36.71 16.11 28.55
N VAL A 502 -36.56 16.41 27.27
CA VAL A 502 -37.44 17.36 26.57
C VAL A 502 -38.84 16.75 26.43
N ALA A 503 -38.93 15.47 26.03
CA ALA A 503 -40.21 14.78 25.88
C ALA A 503 -41.01 14.74 27.19
N ASP A 504 -40.35 14.54 28.34
CA ASP A 504 -40.99 14.52 29.66
C ASP A 504 -41.61 15.88 30.05
N ARG A 505 -41.12 16.99 29.49
CA ARG A 505 -41.64 18.35 29.74
C ARG A 505 -42.86 18.68 28.87
N ILE A 506 -43.07 17.98 27.75
CA ILE A 506 -44.15 18.26 26.79
C ILE A 506 -45.55 18.10 27.40
N PRO A 507 -45.88 17.02 28.14
CA PRO A 507 -47.23 16.82 28.69
C PRO A 507 -47.69 17.95 29.62
N ALA A 508 -46.79 18.45 30.47
CA ALA A 508 -47.11 19.54 31.40
C ALA A 508 -47.43 20.85 30.65
N ILE A 509 -46.68 21.16 29.61
CA ILE A 509 -46.90 22.36 28.76
C ILE A 509 -48.18 22.19 27.92
N ALA A 510 -48.45 20.98 27.41
CA ALA A 510 -49.68 20.68 26.68
C ALA A 510 -50.93 20.81 27.57
N ALA A 511 -50.86 20.42 28.84
CA ALA A 511 -51.95 20.66 29.79
C ALA A 511 -52.14 22.16 30.09
N GLN A 512 -51.04 22.92 30.24
CA GLN A 512 -51.09 24.38 30.43
C GLN A 512 -51.69 25.09 29.22
N SER A 513 -51.40 24.65 27.98
CA SER A 513 -51.97 25.28 26.79
C SER A 513 -53.49 25.14 26.73
N GLN A 514 -54.03 23.98 27.09
CA GLN A 514 -55.48 23.77 27.17
C GLN A 514 -56.14 24.70 28.20
N GLN A 515 -55.53 24.85 29.38
CA GLN A 515 -56.04 25.76 30.41
C GLN A 515 -56.08 27.22 29.93
N VAL A 516 -55.01 27.66 29.25
CA VAL A 516 -54.86 29.03 28.76
C VAL A 516 -55.84 29.36 27.61
N ILE A 517 -56.14 28.39 26.74
CA ILE A 517 -57.10 28.57 25.63
C ILE A 517 -58.54 28.69 26.14
N HIS A 518 -58.88 28.00 27.23
CA HIS A 518 -60.23 28.00 27.80
C HIS A 518 -60.51 29.13 28.79
N GLN A 519 -59.47 29.83 29.28
CA GLN A 519 -59.64 30.98 30.16
C GLN A 519 -60.05 32.24 29.38
N PRO A 520 -60.92 33.10 29.95
CA PRO A 520 -61.27 34.39 29.36
C PRO A 520 -60.00 35.22 29.10
N ALA A 521 -59.97 35.95 27.98
CA ALA A 521 -58.82 36.74 27.54
C ALA A 521 -58.64 38.05 28.34
N ASP A 522 -59.00 38.07 29.62
CA ASP A 522 -59.13 39.29 30.41
C ASP A 522 -57.79 39.83 30.91
N ASN A 523 -56.78 38.96 31.11
CA ASN A 523 -55.47 39.37 31.61
C ASN A 523 -54.33 38.86 30.71
N ILE A 524 -53.39 39.76 30.36
CA ILE A 524 -52.20 39.44 29.57
C ILE A 524 -51.19 38.62 30.41
N PHE A 525 -51.12 38.86 31.72
CA PHE A 525 -50.12 38.26 32.60
C PHE A 525 -50.30 36.74 32.80
N ASP A 526 -51.50 36.21 32.63
CA ASP A 526 -51.79 34.77 32.76
C ASP A 526 -51.10 33.91 31.68
N LEU A 527 -50.66 34.52 30.58
CA LEU A 527 -49.89 33.85 29.53
C LEU A 527 -48.41 33.66 29.90
N LEU A 528 -47.88 34.43 30.85
CA LEU A 528 -46.46 34.45 31.14
C LEU A 528 -45.90 33.09 31.57
N PRO A 529 -46.53 32.33 32.49
CA PRO A 529 -46.01 31.01 32.86
C PRO A 529 -45.91 30.06 31.65
N PHE A 530 -46.91 30.09 30.76
CA PHE A 530 -46.93 29.27 29.55
C PHE A 530 -45.84 29.69 28.55
N LEU A 531 -45.73 30.98 28.24
CA LEU A 531 -44.72 31.52 27.32
C LEU A 531 -43.29 31.30 27.84
N ASN A 532 -43.06 31.50 29.14
CA ASN A 532 -41.78 31.23 29.79
C ASN A 532 -41.40 29.74 29.70
N ASN A 533 -42.36 28.82 29.88
CA ASN A 533 -42.10 27.39 29.79
C ASN A 533 -41.81 26.95 28.35
N LEU A 534 -42.45 27.55 27.35
CA LEU A 534 -42.14 27.30 25.94
C LEU A 534 -40.71 27.71 25.57
N VAL A 535 -40.24 28.87 26.05
CA VAL A 535 -38.86 29.33 25.82
C VAL A 535 -37.84 28.42 26.51
N LYS A 536 -38.19 27.87 27.68
CA LYS A 536 -37.32 26.94 28.43
C LYS A 536 -37.35 25.50 27.94
N LEU A 537 -38.29 25.15 27.05
CA LEU A 537 -38.48 23.77 26.57
C LEU A 537 -37.19 23.12 26.01
N PRO A 538 -36.40 23.76 25.14
CA PRO A 538 -35.21 23.13 24.56
C PRO A 538 -33.99 23.18 25.51
N LEU A 539 -34.02 24.00 26.57
CA LEU A 539 -32.89 24.18 27.48
C LEU A 539 -32.66 22.91 28.32
N SER A 540 -31.41 22.49 28.44
CA SER A 540 -31.03 21.39 29.32
C SER A 540 -30.47 21.91 30.64
N ASP A 541 -30.61 21.12 31.70
CA ASP A 541 -30.08 21.46 33.03
C ASP A 541 -28.57 21.18 33.15
N HIS A 542 -28.00 20.44 32.19
CA HIS A 542 -26.62 19.93 32.25
C HIS A 542 -25.67 20.57 31.24
N PHE A 543 -26.17 21.21 30.19
CA PHE A 543 -25.36 21.86 29.16
C PHE A 543 -26.11 22.99 28.45
N SER A 544 -25.37 23.97 27.93
CA SER A 544 -25.92 25.04 27.11
C SER A 544 -26.04 24.61 25.65
N LEU A 545 -27.14 25.01 24.99
CA LEU A 545 -27.37 24.70 23.58
C LEU A 545 -26.34 25.36 22.65
N ASP A 546 -25.82 26.52 23.06
CA ASP A 546 -24.79 27.26 22.31
C ASP A 546 -23.41 26.57 22.40
N ASN A 547 -23.15 25.87 23.50
CA ASN A 547 -21.88 25.17 23.74
C ASN A 547 -22.08 23.76 24.29
N PRO A 548 -22.63 22.81 23.50
CA PRO A 548 -22.82 21.44 23.95
C PRO A 548 -21.47 20.74 24.21
N PRO A 549 -21.36 19.76 25.10
CA PRO A 549 -20.11 19.03 25.31
C PRO A 549 -19.69 18.22 24.08
N VAL A 550 -18.39 18.04 23.87
CA VAL A 550 -17.83 17.33 22.70
C VAL A 550 -18.37 15.90 22.58
N THR A 551 -18.68 15.26 23.71
CA THR A 551 -19.28 13.92 23.76
C THR A 551 -20.65 13.84 23.09
N MET A 552 -21.39 14.96 22.97
CA MET A 552 -22.65 15.02 22.23
C MET A 552 -22.45 15.38 20.76
N ARG A 553 -21.32 16.01 20.39
CA ARG A 553 -21.04 16.60 19.07
C ARG A 553 -20.47 15.63 18.03
N ALA A 554 -20.45 14.32 18.28
CA ALA A 554 -19.89 13.32 17.34
C ALA A 554 -20.76 13.09 16.08
N GLY A 555 -21.42 14.13 15.56
CA GLY A 555 -22.30 14.11 14.38
C GLY A 555 -23.76 13.77 14.65
N LEU A 556 -24.12 13.38 15.89
CA LEU A 556 -25.49 12.97 16.25
C LEU A 556 -26.24 14.00 17.11
N TYR A 557 -25.70 15.21 17.26
CA TYR A 557 -26.31 16.24 18.10
C TYR A 557 -27.66 16.71 17.55
N ARG A 558 -28.71 16.68 18.38
CA ARG A 558 -30.08 17.08 17.99
C ARG A 558 -30.60 18.34 18.65
N GLY A 559 -29.84 18.98 19.54
CA GLY A 559 -30.30 20.18 20.28
C GLY A 559 -30.74 21.34 19.39
N ASN A 560 -30.06 21.57 18.25
CA ASN A 560 -30.45 22.64 17.32
C ASN A 560 -31.85 22.41 16.74
N GLN A 561 -32.16 21.18 16.31
CA GLN A 561 -33.47 20.85 15.73
C GLN A 561 -34.60 21.01 16.75
N VAL A 562 -34.33 20.64 18.01
CA VAL A 562 -35.28 20.81 19.11
C VAL A 562 -35.46 22.30 19.45
N SER A 563 -34.38 23.08 19.46
CA SER A 563 -34.41 24.53 19.68
C SER A 563 -35.21 25.25 18.59
N ASP A 564 -34.95 24.95 17.33
CA ASP A 564 -35.65 25.54 16.18
C ASP A 564 -37.15 25.21 16.23
N ALA A 565 -37.50 23.96 16.55
CA ALA A 565 -38.89 23.54 16.70
C ALA A 565 -39.58 24.22 17.89
N ALA A 566 -38.91 24.32 19.04
CA ALA A 566 -39.44 25.02 20.22
C ALA A 566 -39.64 26.52 19.95
N TRP A 567 -38.69 27.14 19.24
CA TRP A 567 -38.78 28.54 18.84
C TRP A 567 -39.96 28.81 17.90
N ALA A 568 -40.18 27.93 16.91
CA ALA A 568 -41.34 28.01 16.02
C ALA A 568 -42.67 27.89 16.80
N LEU A 569 -42.75 26.96 17.77
CA LEU A 569 -43.91 26.83 18.65
C LEU A 569 -44.14 28.09 19.50
N TYR A 570 -43.08 28.66 20.06
CA TYR A 570 -43.13 29.89 20.82
C TYR A 570 -43.61 31.09 19.98
N GLN A 571 -43.07 31.28 18.77
CA GLN A 571 -43.53 32.34 17.87
C GLN A 571 -45.02 32.18 17.50
N ASN A 572 -45.47 30.94 17.26
CA ASN A 572 -46.89 30.67 17.01
C ASN A 572 -47.75 30.98 18.24
N ALA A 573 -47.28 30.67 19.45
CA ALA A 573 -47.98 31.02 20.69
C ALA A 573 -48.09 32.55 20.88
N LEU A 574 -47.02 33.31 20.58
CA LEU A 574 -47.07 34.77 20.61
C LEU A 574 -48.13 35.33 19.64
N LYS A 575 -48.17 34.81 18.40
CA LYS A 575 -49.13 35.28 17.39
C LYS A 575 -50.58 34.86 17.66
N SER A 576 -50.79 33.65 18.17
CA SER A 576 -52.14 33.09 18.36
C SER A 576 -52.76 33.43 19.71
N LEU A 577 -51.95 33.68 20.76
CA LEU A 577 -52.44 33.91 22.12
C LEU A 577 -52.14 35.33 22.61
N LEU A 578 -50.90 35.81 22.45
CA LEU A 578 -50.50 37.13 22.98
C LEU A 578 -51.03 38.27 22.11
N LEU A 579 -50.89 38.18 20.78
CA LEU A 579 -51.32 39.23 19.86
C LEU A 579 -52.82 39.56 19.94
N PRO A 580 -53.76 38.60 20.02
CA PRO A 580 -55.17 38.93 20.23
C PRO A 580 -55.42 39.68 21.56
N ARG A 581 -54.75 39.30 22.65
CA ARG A 581 -54.89 39.99 23.95
C ARG A 581 -54.32 41.41 23.89
N VAL A 582 -53.18 41.59 23.23
CA VAL A 582 -52.59 42.92 22.97
C VAL A 582 -53.53 43.80 22.15
N ALA A 583 -54.11 43.27 21.07
CA ALA A 583 -55.06 44.00 20.22
C ALA A 583 -56.34 44.38 20.96
N GLN A 584 -56.88 43.47 21.80
CA GLN A 584 -58.02 43.77 22.67
C GLN A 584 -57.68 44.83 23.70
N GLN A 585 -56.51 44.77 24.32
CA GLN A 585 -56.10 45.75 25.32
C GLN A 585 -55.93 47.14 24.73
N ILE A 586 -55.31 47.27 23.55
CA ILE A 586 -55.20 48.54 22.82
C ILE A 586 -56.60 49.07 22.44
N THR A 587 -57.50 48.17 22.01
CA THR A 587 -58.89 48.55 21.68
C THR A 587 -59.66 49.02 22.91
N ASN A 588 -59.47 48.37 24.07
CA ASN A 588 -60.10 48.74 25.33
C ASN A 588 -59.54 50.06 25.87
N LEU A 589 -58.23 50.29 25.80
CA LEU A 589 -57.59 51.56 26.16
C LEU A 589 -58.14 52.71 25.30
N LEU A 590 -58.30 52.51 23.98
CA LEU A 590 -58.92 53.49 23.10
C LEU A 590 -60.42 53.69 23.39
N ARG A 591 -61.15 52.62 23.71
CA ARG A 591 -62.60 52.69 24.01
C ARG A 591 -62.88 53.42 25.32
N ASN A 592 -62.03 53.23 26.32
CA ASN A 592 -62.18 53.81 27.66
C ASN A 592 -61.57 55.20 27.81
N ASP A 593 -60.84 55.68 26.79
CA ASP A 593 -60.33 57.04 26.73
C ASP A 593 -61.48 58.06 26.76
N ARG A 594 -61.40 59.04 27.65
CA ARG A 594 -62.40 60.11 27.82
C ARG A 594 -62.04 61.41 27.08
N GLY A 595 -60.87 61.46 26.43
CA GLY A 595 -60.43 62.63 25.67
C GLY A 595 -59.97 63.82 26.54
N GLU A 596 -59.57 63.56 27.79
CA GLU A 596 -59.10 64.58 28.74
C GLU A 596 -57.67 65.05 28.44
N ASP A 597 -56.82 64.13 27.95
CA ASP A 597 -55.45 64.39 27.52
C ASP A 597 -55.33 64.20 25.99
N ASN A 598 -55.01 65.27 25.27
CA ASN A 598 -54.89 65.28 23.82
C ASN A 598 -53.66 64.49 23.33
N GLU A 599 -52.57 64.44 24.09
CA GLU A 599 -51.40 63.64 23.73
C GLU A 599 -51.71 62.14 23.88
N TYR A 600 -52.34 61.76 24.99
CA TYR A 600 -52.79 60.39 25.23
C TYR A 600 -53.78 59.90 24.14
N SER A 601 -54.79 60.71 23.83
CA SER A 601 -55.84 60.38 22.84
C SER A 601 -55.25 60.19 21.43
N ARG A 602 -54.28 61.03 21.04
CA ARG A 602 -53.55 60.90 19.77
C ARG A 602 -52.70 59.64 19.73
N ASN A 603 -51.97 59.34 20.82
CA ASN A 603 -51.12 58.15 20.91
C ASN A 603 -51.94 56.85 20.96
N ALA A 604 -53.10 56.84 21.62
CA ALA A 604 -54.03 55.71 21.64
C ALA A 604 -54.61 55.42 20.25
N LEU A 605 -55.03 56.47 19.52
CA LEU A 605 -55.52 56.32 18.15
C LEU A 605 -54.40 55.87 17.21
N ARG A 606 -53.18 56.40 17.37
CA ARG A 606 -51.99 55.99 16.62
C ARG A 606 -51.68 54.51 16.84
N ALA A 607 -51.65 54.05 18.10
CA ALA A 607 -51.43 52.66 18.45
C ALA A 607 -52.49 51.72 17.86
N TYR A 608 -53.76 52.11 17.90
CA TYR A 608 -54.84 51.36 17.26
C TYR A 608 -54.67 51.31 15.73
N GLN A 609 -54.37 52.43 15.07
CA GLN A 609 -54.19 52.49 13.62
C GLN A 609 -53.01 51.64 13.13
N MET A 610 -51.92 51.58 13.90
CA MET A 610 -50.73 50.77 13.58
C MET A 610 -51.06 49.27 13.43
N LEU A 611 -52.01 48.74 14.21
CA LEU A 611 -52.44 47.34 14.10
C LEU A 611 -53.27 47.03 12.85
N TYR A 612 -53.82 48.03 12.17
CA TYR A 612 -54.63 47.86 10.95
C TYR A 612 -53.97 48.43 9.69
N GLN A 613 -52.87 49.17 9.83
CA GLN A 613 -52.14 49.80 8.73
C GLN A 613 -50.67 49.39 8.75
N PRO A 614 -50.29 48.32 8.01
CA PRO A 614 -48.93 47.80 8.01
C PRO A 614 -47.85 48.82 7.63
N ARG A 615 -48.20 49.85 6.84
CA ARG A 615 -47.25 50.88 6.38
C ARG A 615 -46.75 51.81 7.48
N ASN A 616 -47.51 51.97 8.56
CA ASN A 616 -47.19 52.91 9.65
C ASN A 616 -46.82 52.18 10.94
N TYR A 617 -46.55 50.87 10.87
CA TYR A 617 -46.29 50.02 12.03
C TYR A 617 -44.93 50.36 12.65
N ASP A 618 -44.95 50.69 13.94
CA ASP A 618 -43.76 50.95 14.76
C ASP A 618 -43.87 50.09 16.03
N GLY A 619 -43.13 48.97 16.04
CA GLY A 619 -43.18 47.98 17.12
C GLY A 619 -42.66 48.53 18.45
N GLU A 620 -41.58 49.31 18.41
CA GLU A 620 -40.96 49.88 19.61
C GLU A 620 -41.89 50.89 20.28
N PHE A 621 -42.55 51.75 19.49
CA PHE A 621 -43.58 52.67 19.99
C PHE A 621 -44.76 51.92 20.60
N LEU A 622 -45.29 50.89 19.91
CA LEU A 622 -46.41 50.08 20.41
C LEU A 622 -46.07 49.40 21.74
N ARG A 623 -44.89 48.80 21.84
CA ARG A 623 -44.40 48.17 23.08
C ARG A 623 -44.27 49.20 24.20
N ALA A 624 -43.58 50.31 23.98
CA ALA A 624 -43.35 51.34 24.99
C ALA A 624 -44.66 51.95 25.49
N TRP A 625 -45.58 52.27 24.57
CA TRP A 625 -46.90 52.83 24.90
C TRP A 625 -47.78 51.83 25.64
N LEU A 626 -47.78 50.55 25.23
CA LEU A 626 -48.52 49.50 25.93
C LEU A 626 -47.99 49.27 27.35
N MET A 627 -46.66 49.18 27.51
CA MET A 627 -46.02 48.96 28.81
C MET A 627 -46.27 50.12 29.78
N GLN A 628 -46.18 51.37 29.31
CA GLN A 628 -46.49 52.54 30.13
C GLN A 628 -47.94 52.53 30.65
N ASN A 629 -48.88 52.08 29.83
CA ASN A 629 -50.29 52.01 30.21
C ASN A 629 -50.63 50.82 31.09
N LEU A 630 -49.99 49.67 30.87
CA LEU A 630 -50.12 48.51 31.75
C LEU A 630 -49.61 48.81 33.16
N GLN A 631 -48.54 49.61 33.29
CA GLN A 631 -48.05 50.07 34.60
C GLN A 631 -49.05 50.98 35.35
N ARG A 632 -49.91 51.71 34.62
CA ARG A 632 -50.97 52.54 35.23
C ARG A 632 -52.16 51.73 35.73
N SER A 633 -52.36 50.52 35.19
CA SER A 633 -53.47 49.63 35.50
C SER A 633 -52.97 48.24 35.90
N LEU A 634 -52.10 48.18 36.91
CA LEU A 634 -51.54 46.93 37.43
C LEU A 634 -52.55 46.19 38.32
N PRO A 635 -52.80 44.90 38.05
CA PRO A 635 -53.45 44.02 39.01
C PRO A 635 -52.60 43.85 40.28
N GLU A 636 -53.22 43.66 41.45
CA GLU A 636 -52.51 43.56 42.75
C GLU A 636 -51.53 42.38 42.87
N ASN A 637 -51.60 41.40 41.95
CA ASN A 637 -50.81 40.16 41.96
C ASN A 637 -49.60 40.15 40.99
N VAL A 638 -49.24 41.28 40.38
CA VAL A 638 -48.16 41.35 39.37
C VAL A 638 -46.86 41.85 39.98
N SER A 639 -45.77 41.10 39.83
CA SER A 639 -44.44 41.48 40.30
C SER A 639 -43.65 42.29 39.27
N ALA A 640 -42.60 43.00 39.72
CA ALA A 640 -41.67 43.69 38.81
C ALA A 640 -40.98 42.73 37.82
N ARG A 641 -40.81 41.46 38.21
CA ARG A 641 -40.24 40.41 37.35
C ARG A 641 -41.20 40.03 36.22
N ASP A 642 -42.51 39.99 36.49
CA ASP A 642 -43.53 39.67 35.49
C ASP A 642 -43.62 40.77 34.42
N LEU A 643 -43.46 42.03 34.82
CA LEU A 643 -43.36 43.16 33.89
C LEU A 643 -42.13 43.06 32.97
N GLN A 644 -40.96 42.70 33.51
CA GLN A 644 -39.76 42.50 32.71
C GLN A 644 -39.90 41.32 31.74
N GLN A 645 -40.52 40.22 32.19
CA GLN A 645 -40.78 39.06 31.32
C GLN A 645 -41.77 39.42 30.21
N LEU A 646 -42.84 40.15 30.54
CA LEU A 646 -43.81 40.60 29.55
C LEU A 646 -43.19 41.55 28.53
N ASP A 647 -42.39 42.51 28.97
CA ASP A 647 -41.66 43.43 28.07
C ASP A 647 -40.75 42.67 27.11
N TRP A 648 -40.03 41.65 27.60
CA TRP A 648 -39.25 40.77 26.75
C TRP A 648 -40.12 40.02 25.73
N HIS A 649 -41.22 39.39 26.13
CA HIS A 649 -42.13 38.71 25.19
C HIS A 649 -42.75 39.67 24.17
N LEU A 650 -43.13 40.88 24.59
CA LEU A 650 -43.64 41.93 23.71
C LEU A 650 -42.59 42.41 22.72
N SER A 651 -41.31 42.51 23.12
CA SER A 651 -40.22 42.80 22.18
C SER A 651 -40.12 41.74 21.08
N GLN A 652 -40.26 40.46 21.45
CA GLN A 652 -40.19 39.36 20.50
C GLN A 652 -41.39 39.34 19.54
N LEU A 653 -42.57 39.76 20.00
CA LEU A 653 -43.77 39.83 19.18
C LEU A 653 -43.82 41.09 18.30
N LEU A 654 -43.61 42.27 18.89
CA LEU A 654 -43.93 43.55 18.26
C LEU A 654 -42.75 44.15 17.49
N ASP A 655 -41.51 43.99 17.95
CA ASP A 655 -40.34 44.64 17.34
C ASP A 655 -39.81 43.84 16.13
N GLN A 656 -39.89 42.51 16.20
CA GLN A 656 -39.25 41.64 15.20
C GLN A 656 -40.02 41.52 13.89
N GLN A 657 -41.36 41.69 13.91
CA GLN A 657 -42.21 41.49 12.75
C GLN A 657 -43.40 42.45 12.76
N ILE A 658 -43.82 42.90 11.58
CA ILE A 658 -45.05 43.70 11.42
C ILE A 658 -46.24 42.83 11.79
N GLN A 659 -47.02 43.25 12.79
CA GLN A 659 -48.21 42.56 13.25
C GLN A 659 -49.47 43.26 12.75
N SER A 660 -50.51 42.46 12.48
CA SER A 660 -51.85 42.94 12.16
C SER A 660 -52.85 42.40 13.17
N SER A 661 -53.81 43.24 13.59
CA SER A 661 -54.88 42.81 14.48
C SER A 661 -55.62 41.58 13.91
N PRO A 662 -55.85 40.53 14.72
CA PRO A 662 -56.67 39.40 14.31
C PRO A 662 -58.17 39.71 14.29
N TYR A 663 -58.59 40.86 14.85
CA TYR A 663 -59.99 41.31 14.88
C TYR A 663 -60.31 42.22 13.71
N ALA A 664 -61.58 42.30 13.31
CA ALA A 664 -62.04 43.26 12.32
C ALA A 664 -61.95 44.70 12.86
N ARG A 665 -61.61 45.65 11.99
CA ARG A 665 -61.52 47.07 12.35
C ARG A 665 -62.90 47.60 12.73
N ASP A 666 -63.01 48.17 13.93
CA ASP A 666 -64.22 48.86 14.39
C ASP A 666 -64.24 50.27 13.78
N ASN A 667 -64.83 50.37 12.59
CA ASN A 667 -64.93 51.63 11.86
C ASN A 667 -65.76 52.69 12.61
N ALA A 668 -66.74 52.27 13.43
CA ALA A 668 -67.58 53.18 14.19
C ALA A 668 -66.80 53.81 15.36
N LEU A 669 -66.03 53.00 16.10
CA LEU A 669 -65.14 53.48 17.15
C LEU A 669 -64.09 54.45 16.60
N MET A 670 -63.50 54.11 15.46
CA MET A 670 -62.46 54.91 14.81
C MET A 670 -62.97 56.27 14.34
N MET A 671 -64.15 56.31 13.68
CA MET A 671 -64.77 57.56 13.25
C MET A 671 -65.21 58.43 14.43
N ARG A 672 -65.74 57.82 15.50
CA ARG A 672 -66.09 58.53 16.73
C ARG A 672 -64.88 59.22 17.37
N LYS A 673 -63.77 58.49 17.50
CA LYS A 673 -62.53 59.03 18.08
C LYS A 673 -61.83 60.06 17.20
N LEU A 674 -61.86 59.90 15.87
CA LEU A 674 -61.39 60.93 14.95
C LEU A 674 -62.22 62.23 15.06
N ALA A 675 -63.55 62.11 15.16
CA ALA A 675 -64.43 63.27 15.33
C ALA A 675 -64.20 63.98 16.68
N GLU A 676 -64.00 63.22 17.78
CA GLU A 676 -63.64 63.76 19.09
C GLU A 676 -62.29 64.50 19.04
N ASN A 677 -61.25 63.90 18.43
CA ASN A 677 -59.93 64.53 18.29
C ASN A 677 -59.97 65.81 17.43
N LEU A 678 -60.73 65.83 16.32
CA LEU A 678 -60.89 67.03 15.49
C LEU A 678 -61.64 68.14 16.25
N LYS A 679 -62.65 67.79 17.06
CA LYS A 679 -63.37 68.73 17.92
C LYS A 679 -62.47 69.33 19.01
N ASN A 680 -61.59 68.52 19.58
CA ASN A 680 -60.63 68.96 20.60
C ASN A 680 -59.50 69.81 20.00
N ALA A 681 -58.95 69.44 18.84
CA ALA A 681 -58.00 70.26 18.09
C ALA A 681 -58.59 71.61 17.64
N GLY A 682 -59.89 71.63 17.28
CA GLY A 682 -60.65 72.84 17.00
C GLY A 682 -60.88 73.74 18.22
N ARG A 683 -60.93 73.17 19.43
CA ARG A 683 -61.02 73.92 20.70
C ARG A 683 -59.67 74.51 21.11
N GLU A 684 -58.57 73.76 20.97
CA GLU A 684 -57.22 74.27 21.24
C GLU A 684 -56.82 75.38 20.25
N SER A 685 -57.10 75.21 18.96
CA SER A 685 -56.85 76.25 17.96
C SER A 685 -57.70 77.50 18.17
N ARG A 686 -58.98 77.36 18.61
CA ARG A 686 -59.79 78.52 19.04
C ARG A 686 -59.28 79.16 20.33
N ALA A 687 -58.70 78.39 21.27
CA ALA A 687 -58.08 78.95 22.47
C ALA A 687 -56.77 79.71 22.15
N LEU A 688 -56.01 79.27 21.15
CA LEU A 688 -54.79 79.94 20.66
C LEU A 688 -55.06 81.18 19.79
N VAL A 689 -56.21 81.25 19.09
CA VAL A 689 -56.62 82.41 18.28
C VAL A 689 -57.26 83.53 19.12
N VAL A 690 -57.61 83.28 20.39
CA VAL A 690 -58.16 84.27 21.34
C VAL A 690 -57.07 84.74 22.33
N MET A 691 -55.91 85.16 21.82
CA MET A 691 -54.97 86.01 22.57
C MET A 691 -54.93 87.40 21.93
N PRO A 692 -55.29 88.49 22.62
CA PRO A 692 -55.17 89.84 22.08
C PRO A 692 -53.71 90.31 22.15
N ALA A 693 -53.29 91.02 21.11
CA ALA A 693 -52.04 91.75 21.05
C ALA A 693 -52.02 92.88 22.10
N ALA A 694 -51.29 92.67 23.20
CA ALA A 694 -50.84 93.73 24.10
C ALA A 694 -49.53 93.29 24.75
N ASP A 695 -48.46 94.06 24.46
CA ASP A 695 -47.18 94.19 25.16
C ASP A 695 -45.95 94.09 24.23
N ALA A 696 -45.93 94.98 23.24
CA ALA A 696 -44.72 95.46 22.61
C ALA A 696 -44.41 96.87 23.16
N GLN A 697 -43.87 96.95 24.38
CA GLN A 697 -43.07 98.07 24.87
C GLN A 697 -42.64 97.82 26.33
N ARG A 698 -41.41 97.34 26.53
CA ARG A 698 -40.46 97.85 27.54
C ARG A 698 -39.14 97.09 27.51
N LEU A 699 -38.06 97.88 27.52
CA LEU A 699 -36.69 97.57 27.97
C LEU A 699 -35.71 97.01 26.92
N THR A 700 -35.43 97.84 25.91
CA THR A 700 -34.04 98.13 25.53
C THR A 700 -33.46 99.15 26.52
N THR A 701 -32.54 98.76 27.41
CA THR A 701 -31.44 99.58 27.95
C THR A 701 -30.69 98.81 29.03
N HIS A 702 -29.56 98.19 28.69
CA HIS A 702 -28.21 98.60 29.14
C HIS A 702 -27.17 97.51 28.83
N SER A 703 -26.19 97.88 28.02
CA SER A 703 -24.88 97.21 27.97
C SER A 703 -24.00 97.68 29.13
N LYS A 704 -23.35 96.73 29.79
CA LYS A 704 -21.88 96.63 29.91
C LYS A 704 -21.50 95.25 30.39
#